data_AF-A0A800CKA1-F1
#
_entry.id   AF-A0A800CKA1-F1
#
_cell.length_a   1.000
_cell.length_b   1.000
_cell.length_c   1.000
_cell.angle_alpha   90.00
_cell.angle_beta   90.00
_cell.angle_gamma   90.00
#
_symmetry.space_group_name_H-M   'P 1'
#
loop_
_entity.id
_entity.type
_entity.pdbx_description
1 polymer ?
#
loop_
_entity_poly.entity_id
_entity_poly.type
_entity_poly.pdbx_seq_one_letter_code
_entity_poly.pdbx_strand_id
1 'polypeptide(L)'
;MWQRIRQTAVWILPTLALGLYTGRVVSEQWAWVYGTGTAAALILTLVMLLLAGGIIKPHGLRATWPLLPLFLYVFYPEPDPVTAVLVGALSLFTLILSGYNDFPVFQTTVLTEQQKLWIGALSTAVFFGALYIFTLAPDILPADNGEFQLIATQSGVAHPPGFPLYTLLAHLLTRLPGPASPAYMVNLFSAITSAATLVLLYLTVCQLTQRHLAAVTAVITLGTATTFWAQATTANIRSLTAFFAALAIYALVRLYGDWRLRDWRLGGKWLFLLVAALGLGVTHHLSLAFMGVVFVLFLLWLDWRFFVTPRRWVRPLLILLLVLLPLLYLPLRAFADVRGAKESLATLPGFLNHFLGLGFQGDFFYYLQPIVLIERFKIMGSVLTFQFSPWLLLGMLIGFLLLLKQEWRLALVLSAAFALHTFVTAAYRAPQTVEYMLPAYLPLVIFLGYAVGKLDKTAPQLVERFCKSFQRDLENRAANASRALARLFIASLVAAALYQSWQHFPSYAALHNSADTRDYTQTLLQEAPPDSLILANWHWVTPLWYLQDVENQRPDVTIKYVAPGSEPYSQTWAKAIAAGLTDGRPVIATNFDATAYQTLPPAEPLGEAFLFRQQPRTAVPANFTPFDDTLDNAKLLAYHLQPANGAAGAGEEIILTLAWRPITRLNAEGEITQAPVSLYAHLIGADGRLYAQADLTVRPQPEGVTLAQLRLTPRPGALPGAYNVLIGSADVQIPLASLTITTAAWPPITQNRLYRPTAADPARRLIGYDWDNTLPGAPRLYLHWQTANGYVTEVRDDDSGNLPATRGPWGVVSNRYSVNGNRSEEHYVPLGQGLVWTGQSISNSQSFGFAQDKPPISKGDMLSLPQTLTVARPILRDLVTAVRLIGFEEDDYHWAWCDSYDSVPAMGAVPTLKWIAGSRVASPVLITYPDGAFPNYAEYCISEKPAPGAPVLSVDETAVPGQTVGATLQLYDAFTGRPLPILDERITAQYQWIPLGFTQIGE
;
A
#
# COMPACT_ATOMS: atom_id res chain seq x y z
N MET A 1 20.47 55.25 23.60
CA MET A 1 19.54 55.15 22.45
C MET A 1 19.51 53.74 21.84
N TRP A 2 20.66 53.18 21.44
CA TRP A 2 20.78 51.82 20.89
C TRP A 2 20.24 50.69 21.80
N GLN A 3 20.46 50.75 23.12
CA GLN A 3 19.89 49.78 24.07
C GLN A 3 18.35 49.87 24.19
N ARG A 4 17.76 51.07 24.08
CA ARG A 4 16.30 51.25 24.05
C ARG A 4 15.71 50.67 22.76
N ILE A 5 16.29 50.97 21.60
CA ILE A 5 15.90 50.37 20.31
C ILE A 5 16.01 48.82 20.36
N ARG A 6 17.04 48.29 21.01
CA ARG A 6 17.22 46.85 21.23
C ARG A 6 16.14 46.23 22.12
N GLN A 7 15.64 46.94 23.12
CA GLN A 7 14.54 46.46 23.97
C GLN A 7 13.18 46.57 23.27
N THR A 8 12.95 47.60 22.44
CA THR A 8 11.70 47.75 21.68
C THR A 8 11.58 46.80 20.49
N ALA A 9 12.69 46.41 19.84
CA ALA A 9 12.67 45.54 18.66
C ALA A 9 12.42 44.05 18.96
N VAL A 10 12.66 43.62 20.20
CA VAL A 10 12.73 42.20 20.60
C VAL A 10 11.36 41.50 20.62
N TRP A 11 10.26 42.23 20.81
CA TRP A 11 8.90 41.67 20.81
C TRP A 11 8.13 41.91 19.50
N ILE A 12 8.63 42.78 18.60
CA ILE A 12 7.95 43.14 17.35
C ILE A 12 7.86 41.94 16.40
N LEU A 13 8.97 41.21 16.19
CA LEU A 13 8.99 40.09 15.24
C LEU A 13 8.02 38.96 15.63
N PRO A 14 8.00 38.45 16.89
CA PRO A 14 7.01 37.46 17.31
C PRO A 14 5.56 37.99 17.29
N THR A 15 5.36 39.28 17.57
CA THR A 15 4.05 39.93 17.45
C THR A 15 3.57 39.92 16.00
N LEU A 16 4.43 40.30 15.06
CA LEU A 16 4.13 40.25 13.63
C LEU A 16 3.85 38.82 13.18
N ALA A 17 4.65 37.85 13.60
CA ALA A 17 4.46 36.45 13.24
C ALA A 17 3.08 35.94 13.68
N LEU A 18 2.73 36.13 14.96
CA LEU A 18 1.46 35.68 15.52
C LEU A 18 0.26 36.47 14.95
N GLY A 19 0.36 37.80 14.89
CA GLY A 19 -0.73 38.66 14.45
C GLY A 19 -1.02 38.53 12.94
N LEU A 20 0.01 38.43 12.10
CA LEU A 20 -0.18 38.20 10.66
C LEU A 20 -0.71 36.78 10.39
N TYR A 21 -0.22 35.77 11.11
CA TYR A 21 -0.71 34.39 10.97
C TYR A 21 -2.18 34.28 11.37
N THR A 22 -2.53 34.73 12.58
CA THR A 22 -3.92 34.67 13.07
C THR A 22 -4.83 35.58 12.24
N GLY A 23 -4.35 36.76 11.85
CA GLY A 23 -5.05 37.66 10.93
C GLY A 23 -5.35 36.99 9.58
N ARG A 24 -4.36 36.29 9.01
CA ARG A 24 -4.53 35.52 7.77
C ARG A 24 -5.55 34.39 7.93
N VAL A 25 -5.39 33.53 8.93
CA VAL A 25 -6.29 32.39 9.19
C VAL A 25 -7.72 32.88 9.40
N VAL A 26 -7.92 33.89 10.25
CA VAL A 26 -9.25 34.45 10.53
C VAL A 26 -9.84 35.10 9.28
N SER A 27 -9.04 35.82 8.49
CA SER A 27 -9.49 36.41 7.23
C SER A 27 -9.90 35.36 6.21
N GLU A 28 -9.14 34.27 6.07
CA GLU A 28 -9.45 33.15 5.18
C GLU A 28 -10.73 32.42 5.61
N GLN A 29 -10.94 32.21 6.91
CA GLN A 29 -12.18 31.65 7.44
C GLN A 29 -13.38 32.59 7.26
N TRP A 30 -13.19 33.90 7.50
CA TRP A 30 -14.23 34.90 7.25
C TRP A 30 -14.62 34.96 5.77
N ALA A 31 -13.62 34.83 4.88
CA ALA A 31 -13.82 34.81 3.43
C ALA A 31 -14.74 33.70 2.98
N TRP A 32 -14.68 32.57 3.68
CA TRP A 32 -15.52 31.40 3.40
C TRP A 32 -16.99 31.72 3.70
N VAL A 33 -17.28 32.34 4.84
CA VAL A 33 -18.66 32.52 5.31
C VAL A 33 -19.33 33.75 4.70
N TYR A 34 -18.61 34.87 4.61
CA TYR A 34 -19.21 36.17 4.28
C TYR A 34 -18.71 36.76 2.97
N GLY A 35 -17.70 36.15 2.35
CA GLY A 35 -16.86 36.79 1.34
C GLY A 35 -15.99 37.90 1.97
N THR A 36 -14.70 37.92 1.66
CA THR A 36 -13.82 39.03 2.07
C THR A 36 -13.45 39.91 0.89
N GLY A 37 -13.58 41.22 1.10
CA GLY A 37 -12.84 42.23 0.36
C GLY A 37 -11.50 42.53 1.02
N THR A 38 -10.59 43.20 0.31
CA THR A 38 -9.27 43.62 0.81
C THR A 38 -9.36 44.41 2.12
N ALA A 39 -10.37 45.27 2.26
CA ALA A 39 -10.61 46.06 3.47
C ALA A 39 -10.89 45.19 4.71
N ALA A 40 -11.72 44.15 4.59
CA ALA A 40 -12.03 43.26 5.70
C ALA A 40 -10.78 42.48 6.14
N ALA A 41 -9.99 41.98 5.19
CA ALA A 41 -8.73 41.29 5.47
C ALA A 41 -7.73 42.18 6.24
N LEU A 42 -7.60 43.45 5.83
CA LEU A 42 -6.74 44.42 6.50
C LEU A 42 -7.23 44.72 7.93
N ILE A 43 -8.53 44.92 8.13
CA ILE A 43 -9.13 45.20 9.45
C ILE A 43 -8.93 44.01 10.39
N LEU A 44 -9.28 42.80 9.95
CA LEU A 44 -9.12 41.58 10.76
C LEU A 44 -7.65 41.35 11.14
N THR A 45 -6.73 41.54 10.18
CA THR A 45 -5.30 41.42 10.44
C THR A 45 -4.79 42.48 11.41
N LEU A 46 -5.26 43.73 11.29
CA LEU A 46 -4.89 44.81 12.21
C LEU A 46 -5.38 44.52 13.63
N VAL A 47 -6.62 44.04 13.78
CA VAL A 47 -7.17 43.62 15.09
C VAL A 47 -6.31 42.52 15.71
N MET A 48 -5.98 41.49 14.93
CA MET A 48 -5.14 40.37 15.41
C MET A 48 -3.71 40.80 15.75
N LEU A 49 -3.14 41.76 15.02
CA LEU A 49 -1.84 42.36 15.33
C LEU A 49 -1.86 43.13 16.66
N LEU A 50 -2.91 43.89 16.93
CA LEU A 50 -3.07 44.63 18.18
C LEU A 50 -3.23 43.66 19.38
N LEU A 51 -4.03 42.61 19.21
CA LEU A 51 -4.20 41.56 20.23
C LEU A 51 -2.88 40.81 20.49
N ALA A 52 -2.18 40.40 19.42
CA ALA A 52 -0.87 39.77 19.53
C ALA A 52 0.13 40.69 20.23
N GLY A 53 0.11 41.99 19.92
CA GLY A 53 0.97 42.98 20.58
C GLY A 53 0.69 43.09 22.08
N GLY A 54 -0.58 43.07 22.49
CA GLY A 54 -0.97 43.04 23.90
C GLY A 54 -0.44 41.80 24.64
N ILE A 55 -0.50 40.63 24.00
CA ILE A 55 -0.07 39.35 24.57
C ILE A 55 1.46 39.22 24.62
N ILE A 56 2.17 39.64 23.56
CA ILE A 56 3.60 39.37 23.36
C ILE A 56 4.51 40.44 23.96
N LYS A 57 4.07 41.71 24.00
CA LYS A 57 4.85 42.84 24.55
C LYS A 57 5.43 42.61 25.96
N PRO A 58 4.76 41.93 26.92
CA PRO A 58 5.37 41.64 28.22
C PRO A 58 6.49 40.58 28.18
N HIS A 59 6.70 39.86 27.07
CA HIS A 59 7.64 38.75 26.97
C HIS A 59 8.82 39.05 26.03
N GLY A 60 10.02 38.59 26.41
CA GLY A 60 11.23 38.73 25.59
C GLY A 60 11.36 37.68 24.48
N LEU A 61 12.19 37.93 23.46
CA LEU A 61 12.42 37.04 22.31
C LEU A 61 12.83 35.62 22.71
N ARG A 62 13.53 35.44 23.85
CA ARG A 62 13.88 34.11 24.35
C ARG A 62 12.66 33.23 24.64
N ALA A 63 11.55 33.82 25.08
CA ALA A 63 10.30 33.11 25.36
C ALA A 63 9.41 33.00 24.11
N THR A 64 9.53 33.93 23.17
CA THR A 64 8.57 34.11 22.06
C THR A 64 9.12 33.76 20.68
N TRP A 65 10.42 33.46 20.52
CA TRP A 65 10.98 32.97 19.26
C TRP A 65 10.28 31.73 18.67
N PRO A 66 9.63 30.82 19.44
CA PRO A 66 8.91 29.69 18.86
C PRO A 66 7.71 30.07 17.99
N LEU A 67 7.31 31.35 17.99
CA LEU A 67 6.27 31.89 17.13
C LEU A 67 6.80 32.29 15.74
N LEU A 68 8.12 32.45 15.57
CA LEU A 68 8.71 32.83 14.28
C LEU A 68 8.41 31.85 13.13
N PRO A 69 8.31 30.51 13.34
CA PRO A 69 7.89 29.59 12.28
C PRO A 69 6.50 29.88 11.70
N LEU A 70 5.63 30.64 12.40
CA LEU A 70 4.34 31.07 11.85
C LEU A 70 4.49 31.87 10.55
N PHE A 71 5.64 32.53 10.34
CA PHE A 71 5.94 33.20 9.07
C PHE A 71 5.93 32.25 7.87
N LEU A 72 6.19 30.96 8.07
CA LEU A 72 6.12 29.96 7.00
C LEU A 72 4.73 29.96 6.35
N TYR A 73 3.67 30.06 7.15
CA TYR A 73 2.31 30.16 6.61
C TYR A 73 1.97 31.56 6.15
N VAL A 74 2.44 32.61 6.83
CA VAL A 74 2.22 34.02 6.40
C VAL A 74 2.70 34.25 4.96
N PHE A 75 3.85 33.66 4.59
CA PHE A 75 4.41 33.75 3.24
C PHE A 75 4.00 32.60 2.31
N TYR A 76 3.22 31.64 2.81
CA TYR A 76 2.77 30.52 1.99
C TYR A 76 1.81 31.03 0.90
N PRO A 77 1.95 30.63 -0.37
CA PRO A 77 1.22 31.25 -1.48
C PRO A 77 -0.29 30.91 -1.52
N GLU A 78 -0.76 30.00 -0.67
CA GLU A 78 -2.10 29.41 -0.75
C GLU A 78 -2.85 29.43 0.58
N PRO A 79 -4.17 29.64 0.58
CA PRO A 79 -4.99 29.59 1.79
C PRO A 79 -5.26 28.13 2.24
N ASP A 80 -4.21 27.32 2.42
CA ASP A 80 -4.33 25.90 2.81
C ASP A 80 -4.47 25.73 4.35
N PRO A 81 -5.63 25.31 4.87
CA PRO A 81 -5.85 25.12 6.30
C PRO A 81 -4.99 23.99 6.88
N VAL A 82 -4.65 22.96 6.09
CA VAL A 82 -3.81 21.86 6.57
C VAL A 82 -2.41 22.39 6.84
N THR A 83 -1.81 23.10 5.89
CA THR A 83 -0.52 23.77 6.12
C THR A 83 -0.59 24.80 7.26
N ALA A 84 -1.68 25.56 7.39
CA ALA A 84 -1.89 26.50 8.50
C ALA A 84 -1.81 25.80 9.86
N VAL A 85 -2.55 24.68 10.01
CA VAL A 85 -2.59 23.88 11.23
C VAL A 85 -1.23 23.23 11.49
N LEU A 86 -0.53 22.71 10.48
CA LEU A 86 0.79 22.10 10.63
C LEU A 86 1.83 23.12 11.11
N VAL A 87 1.84 24.32 10.54
CA VAL A 87 2.74 25.41 10.96
C VAL A 87 2.39 25.91 12.36
N GLY A 88 1.10 25.98 12.69
CA GLY A 88 0.61 26.29 14.04
C GLY A 88 1.06 25.25 15.06
N ALA A 89 0.88 23.96 14.75
CA ALA A 89 1.31 22.83 15.58
C ALA A 89 2.83 22.80 15.76
N LEU A 90 3.59 23.04 14.69
CA LEU A 90 5.05 23.17 14.75
C LEU A 90 5.48 24.27 15.74
N SER A 91 4.84 25.44 15.65
CA SER A 91 5.13 26.57 16.53
C SER A 91 4.73 26.27 17.98
N LEU A 92 3.56 25.66 18.19
CA LEU A 92 3.08 25.23 19.50
C LEU A 92 3.99 24.19 20.15
N PHE A 93 4.37 23.13 19.44
CA PHE A 93 5.29 22.11 19.95
C PHE A 93 6.67 22.69 20.24
N THR A 94 7.17 23.59 19.39
CA THR A 94 8.42 24.30 19.63
C THR A 94 8.33 25.17 20.88
N LEU A 95 7.18 25.82 21.11
CA LEU A 95 6.91 26.63 22.30
C LEU A 95 6.89 25.75 23.55
N ILE A 96 6.19 24.60 23.54
CA ILE A 96 6.16 23.64 24.64
C ILE A 96 7.56 23.12 24.96
N LEU A 97 8.32 22.71 23.95
CA LEU A 97 9.71 22.26 24.10
C LEU A 97 10.64 23.36 24.64
N SER A 98 10.35 24.62 24.31
CA SER A 98 11.18 25.76 24.71
C SER A 98 10.84 26.30 26.09
N GLY A 99 9.56 26.27 26.47
CA GLY A 99 9.01 26.77 27.72
C GLY A 99 8.83 25.73 28.83
N TYR A 100 9.20 24.46 28.61
CA TYR A 100 9.06 23.37 29.60
C TYR A 100 9.70 23.69 30.96
N ASN A 101 10.70 24.56 31.02
CA ASN A 101 11.32 25.00 32.28
C ASN A 101 10.69 26.26 32.90
N ASP A 102 9.90 27.03 32.15
CA ASP A 102 9.41 28.35 32.57
C ASP A 102 7.88 28.37 32.81
N PHE A 103 7.14 27.32 32.46
CA PHE A 103 5.70 27.20 32.73
C PHE A 103 5.42 26.42 34.03
N PRO A 104 4.88 27.07 35.09
CA PRO A 104 4.66 26.42 36.40
C PRO A 104 3.62 25.29 36.40
N VAL A 105 2.74 25.22 35.39
CA VAL A 105 1.70 24.17 35.28
C VAL A 105 2.28 22.76 35.09
N PHE A 106 3.48 22.63 34.51
CA PHE A 106 4.14 21.33 34.29
C PHE A 106 5.14 20.94 35.39
N GLN A 107 5.44 21.86 36.31
CA GLN A 107 6.39 21.62 37.40
C GLN A 107 5.74 20.98 38.65
N THR A 108 4.41 20.89 38.69
CA THR A 108 3.64 20.43 39.85
C THR A 108 3.18 18.97 39.78
N THR A 109 3.74 18.15 38.87
CA THR A 109 3.37 16.73 38.84
C THR A 109 3.92 15.99 40.06
N VAL A 110 3.02 15.58 40.96
CA VAL A 110 3.27 14.72 42.14
C VAL A 110 3.72 13.30 41.73
N LEU A 111 3.69 12.97 40.45
CA LEU A 111 3.98 11.63 39.92
C LEU A 111 5.48 11.31 39.92
N THR A 112 5.82 10.12 40.41
CA THR A 112 7.18 9.55 40.28
C THR A 112 7.50 9.21 38.82
N GLU A 113 8.78 9.14 38.46
CA GLU A 113 9.20 8.75 37.10
C GLU A 113 8.68 7.36 36.71
N GLN A 114 8.56 6.45 37.68
CA GLN A 114 7.98 5.13 37.46
C GLN A 114 6.48 5.22 37.15
N GLN A 115 5.73 6.08 37.85
CA GLN A 115 4.32 6.33 37.55
C GLN A 115 4.15 6.93 36.15
N LYS A 116 4.98 7.91 35.76
CA LYS A 116 4.95 8.48 34.41
C LYS A 116 5.22 7.44 33.32
N LEU A 117 6.19 6.55 33.57
CA LEU A 117 6.50 5.44 32.66
C LEU A 117 5.31 4.50 32.47
N TRP A 118 4.66 4.08 33.56
CA TRP A 118 3.49 3.19 33.49
C TRP A 118 2.28 3.87 32.87
N ILE A 119 2.03 5.14 33.18
CA ILE A 119 0.95 5.92 32.54
C ILE A 119 1.20 6.00 31.03
N GLY A 120 2.44 6.27 30.61
CA GLY A 120 2.77 6.33 29.19
C GLY A 120 2.65 4.97 28.48
N ALA A 121 3.08 3.89 29.13
CA ALA A 121 2.91 2.53 28.63
C ALA A 121 1.42 2.15 28.51
N LEU A 122 0.62 2.43 29.54
CA LEU A 122 -0.82 2.16 29.53
C LEU A 122 -1.54 3.04 28.49
N SER A 123 -1.18 4.32 28.40
CA SER A 123 -1.76 5.23 27.39
C SER A 123 -1.43 4.76 25.97
N THR A 124 -0.23 4.23 25.75
CA THR A 124 0.17 3.62 24.47
C THR A 124 -0.70 2.40 24.18
N ALA A 125 -0.85 1.49 25.14
CA ALA A 125 -1.67 0.29 24.98
C ALA A 125 -3.14 0.62 24.68
N VAL A 126 -3.73 1.55 25.45
CA VAL A 126 -5.14 1.95 25.31
C VAL A 126 -5.37 2.69 24.00
N PHE A 127 -4.51 3.66 23.64
CA PHE A 127 -4.67 4.44 22.42
C PHE A 127 -4.55 3.55 21.17
N PHE A 128 -3.49 2.76 21.04
CA PHE A 128 -3.30 1.91 19.86
C PHE A 128 -4.22 0.70 19.86
N GLY A 129 -4.57 0.15 21.03
CA GLY A 129 -5.60 -0.87 21.14
C GLY A 129 -6.94 -0.36 20.62
N ALA A 130 -7.37 0.84 21.06
CA ALA A 130 -8.60 1.46 20.57
C ALA A 130 -8.51 1.78 19.07
N LEU A 131 -7.41 2.39 18.62
CA LEU A 131 -7.18 2.70 17.21
C LEU A 131 -7.35 1.47 16.33
N TYR A 132 -6.67 0.37 16.66
CA TYR A 132 -6.73 -0.85 15.87
C TYR A 132 -8.08 -1.56 15.95
N ILE A 133 -8.79 -1.49 17.08
CA ILE A 133 -10.15 -2.01 17.19
C ILE A 133 -11.12 -1.22 16.28
N PHE A 134 -11.04 0.11 16.28
CA PHE A 134 -11.89 0.96 15.43
C PHE A 134 -11.50 0.96 13.95
N THR A 135 -10.41 0.27 13.60
CA THR A 135 -9.99 0.06 12.22
C THR A 135 -9.82 -1.41 11.85
N LEU A 136 -10.29 -2.33 12.70
CA LEU A 136 -10.05 -3.77 12.54
C LEU A 136 -10.80 -4.30 11.31
N ALA A 137 -10.23 -5.24 10.55
CA ALA A 137 -11.02 -5.93 9.55
C ALA A 137 -12.25 -6.59 10.23
N PRO A 138 -13.47 -6.35 9.73
CA PRO A 138 -14.68 -6.71 10.45
C PRO A 138 -14.95 -8.22 10.42
N ASP A 139 -14.38 -8.93 9.44
CA ASP A 139 -14.78 -10.30 9.12
C ASP A 139 -13.66 -11.14 8.49
N ILE A 140 -14.05 -12.23 7.81
CA ILE A 140 -13.19 -13.15 7.07
C ILE A 140 -12.36 -12.43 6.01
N LEU A 141 -11.12 -12.86 5.88
CA LEU A 141 -10.12 -12.28 5.00
C LEU A 141 -9.63 -13.32 3.98
N PRO A 142 -9.02 -12.88 2.86
CA PRO A 142 -8.57 -13.80 1.83
C PRO A 142 -7.21 -14.41 2.17
N ALA A 143 -6.79 -15.40 1.37
CA ALA A 143 -5.45 -15.98 1.37
C ALA A 143 -5.00 -16.47 2.77
N ASP A 144 -3.76 -16.16 3.16
CA ASP A 144 -3.16 -16.61 4.43
C ASP A 144 -3.95 -16.10 5.64
N ASN A 145 -4.50 -14.87 5.57
CA ASN A 145 -5.30 -14.33 6.66
C ASN A 145 -6.54 -15.20 6.91
N GLY A 146 -7.23 -15.62 5.84
CA GLY A 146 -8.37 -16.55 5.92
C GLY A 146 -7.97 -17.94 6.43
N GLU A 147 -6.80 -18.44 6.04
CA GLU A 147 -6.29 -19.71 6.58
C GLU A 147 -6.05 -19.59 8.09
N PHE A 148 -5.42 -18.51 8.55
CA PHE A 148 -5.16 -18.28 9.97
C PHE A 148 -6.47 -18.18 10.78
N GLN A 149 -7.52 -17.57 10.24
CA GLN A 149 -8.84 -17.55 10.85
C GLN A 149 -9.46 -18.96 10.93
N LEU A 150 -9.33 -19.76 9.86
CA LEU A 150 -9.83 -21.14 9.79
C LEU A 150 -9.09 -22.06 10.77
N ILE A 151 -7.77 -22.16 10.67
CA ILE A 151 -6.95 -23.08 11.45
C ILE A 151 -6.93 -22.71 12.94
N ALA A 152 -6.96 -21.42 13.28
CA ALA A 152 -7.10 -21.00 14.68
C ALA A 152 -8.47 -21.39 15.25
N THR A 153 -9.54 -21.40 14.45
CA THR A 153 -10.87 -21.80 14.94
C THR A 153 -10.96 -23.31 15.14
N GLN A 154 -10.44 -24.09 14.19
CA GLN A 154 -10.51 -25.56 14.23
C GLN A 154 -9.39 -26.22 15.06
N SER A 155 -8.37 -25.47 15.47
CA SER A 155 -7.07 -26.05 15.88
C SER A 155 -6.48 -26.96 14.78
N GLY A 156 -6.44 -26.43 13.55
CA GLY A 156 -5.81 -27.06 12.39
C GLY A 156 -4.29 -26.84 12.34
N VAL A 157 -3.67 -27.19 11.22
CA VAL A 157 -2.25 -26.92 10.97
C VAL A 157 -2.13 -26.02 9.74
N ALA A 158 -1.50 -24.86 9.88
CA ALA A 158 -1.31 -23.94 8.77
C ALA A 158 -0.26 -24.47 7.77
N HIS A 159 -0.17 -23.82 6.60
CA HIS A 159 0.94 -24.03 5.67
C HIS A 159 2.31 -23.91 6.36
N PRO A 160 3.36 -24.59 5.85
CA PRO A 160 4.70 -24.57 6.45
C PRO A 160 5.17 -23.13 6.74
N PRO A 161 5.69 -22.84 7.96
CA PRO A 161 6.14 -23.75 9.02
C PRO A 161 5.07 -24.28 9.99
N GLY A 162 3.77 -24.00 9.75
CA GLY A 162 2.65 -24.49 10.55
C GLY A 162 2.25 -23.61 11.74
N PHE A 163 3.07 -22.62 12.10
CA PHE A 163 2.79 -21.55 13.09
C PHE A 163 2.14 -22.02 14.41
N PRO A 164 2.65 -23.08 15.07
CA PRO A 164 1.94 -23.73 16.17
C PRO A 164 1.66 -22.79 17.35
N LEU A 165 2.60 -21.89 17.69
CA LEU A 165 2.41 -20.93 18.77
C LEU A 165 1.27 -19.95 18.45
N TYR A 166 1.21 -19.44 17.23
CA TYR A 166 0.14 -18.54 16.79
C TYR A 166 -1.20 -19.25 16.82
N THR A 167 -1.29 -20.45 16.25
CA THR A 167 -2.52 -21.25 16.22
C THR A 167 -3.06 -21.50 17.63
N LEU A 168 -2.21 -21.89 18.57
CA LEU A 168 -2.61 -22.15 19.95
C LEU A 168 -3.12 -20.89 20.66
N LEU A 169 -2.39 -19.76 20.54
CA LEU A 169 -2.78 -18.50 21.19
C LEU A 169 -4.06 -17.91 20.57
N ALA A 170 -4.16 -17.93 19.24
CA ALA A 170 -5.35 -17.48 18.52
C ALA A 170 -6.55 -18.38 18.84
N HIS A 171 -6.37 -19.71 18.92
CA HIS A 171 -7.42 -20.63 19.33
C HIS A 171 -7.96 -20.32 20.72
N LEU A 172 -7.10 -20.00 21.70
CA LEU A 172 -7.57 -19.60 23.02
C LEU A 172 -8.45 -18.34 22.96
N LEU A 173 -8.12 -17.40 22.08
CA LEU A 173 -8.89 -16.17 21.91
C LEU A 173 -10.24 -16.42 21.21
N THR A 174 -10.31 -17.30 20.21
CA THR A 174 -11.57 -17.66 19.55
C THR A 174 -12.54 -18.42 20.46
N ARG A 175 -12.06 -18.97 21.58
CA ARG A 175 -12.87 -19.66 22.61
C ARG A 175 -13.41 -18.72 23.69
N LEU A 176 -13.04 -17.44 23.70
CA LEU A 176 -13.60 -16.50 24.67
C LEU A 176 -15.10 -16.29 24.40
N PRO A 177 -15.95 -16.29 25.44
CA PRO A 177 -17.37 -16.07 25.28
C PRO A 177 -17.65 -14.63 24.83
N GLY A 178 -18.50 -14.46 23.81
CA GLY A 178 -18.90 -13.15 23.31
C GLY A 178 -19.63 -13.24 21.98
N PRO A 179 -20.19 -12.11 21.51
CA PRO A 179 -20.92 -12.06 20.24
C PRO A 179 -20.01 -11.96 19.00
N ALA A 180 -18.71 -11.72 19.17
CA ALA A 180 -17.77 -11.57 18.05
C ALA A 180 -17.47 -12.93 17.40
N SER A 181 -17.39 -12.94 16.07
CA SER A 181 -17.07 -14.15 15.31
C SER A 181 -15.63 -14.62 15.58
N PRO A 182 -15.32 -15.92 15.40
CA PRO A 182 -13.95 -16.40 15.51
C PRO A 182 -13.00 -15.66 14.55
N ALA A 183 -13.43 -15.32 13.33
CA ALA A 183 -12.64 -14.55 12.37
C ALA A 183 -12.24 -13.18 12.93
N TYR A 184 -13.20 -12.46 13.52
CA TYR A 184 -12.95 -11.18 14.19
C TYR A 184 -11.98 -11.34 15.37
N MET A 185 -12.15 -12.39 16.19
CA MET A 185 -11.24 -12.64 17.32
C MET A 185 -9.80 -12.83 16.86
N VAL A 186 -9.54 -13.53 15.75
CA VAL A 186 -8.17 -13.68 15.23
C VAL A 186 -7.62 -12.36 14.69
N ASN A 187 -8.44 -11.51 14.08
CA ASN A 187 -8.03 -10.14 13.73
C ASN A 187 -7.66 -9.34 15.00
N LEU A 188 -8.46 -9.46 16.06
CA LEU A 188 -8.24 -8.79 17.35
C LEU A 188 -6.94 -9.26 18.03
N PHE A 189 -6.55 -10.53 17.85
CA PHE A 189 -5.27 -11.02 18.33
C PHE A 189 -4.09 -10.24 17.74
N SER A 190 -4.17 -9.90 16.45
CA SER A 190 -3.16 -9.08 15.79
C SER A 190 -3.14 -7.64 16.35
N ALA A 191 -4.31 -7.05 16.64
CA ALA A 191 -4.38 -5.73 17.29
C ALA A 191 -3.74 -5.73 18.69
N ILE A 192 -4.00 -6.75 19.51
CA ILE A 192 -3.45 -6.89 20.86
C ILE A 192 -1.92 -7.03 20.82
N THR A 193 -1.42 -7.91 19.96
CA THR A 193 0.03 -8.17 19.84
C THR A 193 0.79 -6.96 19.26
N SER A 194 0.19 -6.24 18.32
CA SER A 194 0.73 -4.98 17.79
C SER A 194 0.74 -3.86 18.83
N ALA A 195 -0.33 -3.69 19.62
CA ALA A 195 -0.35 -2.71 20.72
C ALA A 195 0.72 -3.04 21.79
N ALA A 196 0.89 -4.32 22.13
CA ALA A 196 1.94 -4.76 23.05
C ALA A 196 3.36 -4.52 22.49
N THR A 197 3.55 -4.67 21.18
CA THR A 197 4.80 -4.31 20.47
C THR A 197 5.14 -2.84 20.69
N LEU A 198 4.15 -1.95 20.55
CA LEU A 198 4.33 -0.51 20.74
C LEU A 198 4.62 -0.13 22.19
N VAL A 199 4.05 -0.85 23.17
CA VAL A 199 4.43 -0.68 24.58
C VAL A 199 5.90 -1.05 24.81
N LEU A 200 6.37 -2.15 24.24
CA LEU A 200 7.78 -2.54 24.36
C LEU A 200 8.71 -1.53 23.67
N LEU A 201 8.31 -1.00 22.52
CA LEU A 201 9.02 0.09 21.85
C LEU A 201 9.07 1.35 22.73
N TYR A 202 7.95 1.73 23.33
CA TYR A 202 7.85 2.85 24.26
C TYR A 202 8.87 2.71 25.40
N LEU A 203 8.84 1.56 26.08
CA LEU A 203 9.72 1.25 27.21
C LEU A 203 11.19 1.23 26.78
N THR A 204 11.50 0.69 25.60
CA THR A 204 12.87 0.66 25.04
C THR A 204 13.40 2.07 24.81
N VAL A 205 12.62 2.94 24.16
CA VAL A 205 13.05 4.31 23.86
C VAL A 205 13.14 5.14 25.14
N CYS A 206 12.21 4.99 26.09
CA CYS A 206 12.32 5.65 27.40
C CYS A 206 13.58 5.19 28.15
N GLN A 207 13.92 3.89 28.14
CA GLN A 207 15.14 3.38 28.77
C GLN A 207 16.39 4.03 28.18
N LEU A 208 16.47 4.20 26.85
CA LEU A 208 17.64 4.77 26.16
C LEU A 208 17.74 6.30 26.31
N THR A 209 16.61 6.99 26.27
CA THR A 209 16.58 8.45 26.15
C THR A 209 16.29 9.17 27.45
N GLN A 210 15.55 8.52 28.36
CA GLN A 210 14.92 9.11 29.56
C GLN A 210 13.94 10.23 29.21
N ARG A 211 13.25 10.13 28.06
CA ARG A 211 12.28 11.11 27.56
C ARG A 211 11.02 10.42 27.05
N HIS A 212 9.85 10.81 27.57
CA HIS A 212 8.57 10.29 27.11
C HIS A 212 8.21 10.75 25.70
N LEU A 213 8.48 12.02 25.35
CA LEU A 213 8.21 12.54 24.01
C LEU A 213 8.93 11.72 22.93
N ALA A 214 10.19 11.34 23.17
CA ALA A 214 10.96 10.48 22.28
C ALA A 214 10.27 9.13 22.03
N ALA A 215 9.77 8.51 23.09
CA ALA A 215 9.07 7.24 23.01
C ALA A 215 7.72 7.38 22.31
N VAL A 216 6.95 8.42 22.61
CA VAL A 216 5.68 8.73 21.93
C VAL A 216 5.89 8.97 20.43
N THR A 217 6.91 9.75 20.03
CA THR A 217 7.21 9.95 18.60
C THR A 217 7.54 8.64 17.91
N ALA A 218 8.41 7.81 18.48
CA ALA A 218 8.77 6.51 17.89
C ALA A 218 7.55 5.58 17.75
N VAL A 219 6.70 5.54 18.77
CA VAL A 219 5.49 4.72 18.80
C VAL A 219 4.44 5.20 17.81
N ILE A 220 4.20 6.52 17.70
CA ILE A 220 3.27 7.06 16.70
C ILE A 220 3.79 6.74 15.30
N THR A 221 5.08 6.97 15.04
CA THR A 221 5.68 6.68 13.74
C THR A 221 5.56 5.21 13.33
N LEU A 222 5.82 4.25 14.23
CA LEU A 222 5.64 2.83 13.90
C LEU A 222 4.18 2.43 13.86
N GLY A 223 3.41 2.82 14.88
CA GLY A 223 2.03 2.39 15.08
C GLY A 223 1.08 2.86 13.97
N THR A 224 1.43 3.94 13.27
CA THR A 224 0.68 4.42 12.10
C THR A 224 1.44 4.26 10.79
N ALA A 225 2.55 3.52 10.76
CA ALA A 225 3.19 3.13 9.52
C ALA A 225 2.26 2.20 8.71
N THR A 226 2.23 2.37 7.40
CA THR A 226 1.28 1.71 6.50
C THR A 226 1.20 0.21 6.74
N THR A 227 2.30 -0.53 6.62
CA THR A 227 2.24 -1.98 6.78
C THR A 227 2.01 -2.38 8.22
N PHE A 228 2.61 -1.71 9.20
CA PHE A 228 2.41 -2.07 10.61
C PHE A 228 0.94 -1.97 11.02
N TRP A 229 0.24 -0.91 10.57
CA TRP A 229 -1.19 -0.73 10.81
C TRP A 229 -2.01 -1.81 10.11
N ALA A 230 -1.77 -2.08 8.82
CA ALA A 230 -2.45 -3.17 8.10
C ALA A 230 -2.32 -4.52 8.84
N GLN A 231 -1.11 -4.87 9.28
CA GLN A 231 -0.87 -6.12 10.03
C GLN A 231 -1.46 -6.11 11.43
N ALA A 232 -1.72 -4.94 12.03
CA ALA A 232 -2.40 -4.83 13.30
C ALA A 232 -3.92 -5.01 13.18
N THR A 233 -4.48 -4.86 11.98
CA THR A 233 -5.93 -4.89 11.74
C THR A 233 -6.44 -6.15 11.05
N THR A 234 -5.54 -7.04 10.62
CA THR A 234 -5.88 -8.30 9.92
C THR A 234 -5.29 -9.51 10.65
N ALA A 235 -5.94 -10.67 10.55
CA ALA A 235 -5.43 -11.95 11.07
C ALA A 235 -4.08 -12.30 10.43
N ASN A 236 -2.98 -11.97 11.10
CA ASN A 236 -1.66 -12.17 10.53
C ASN A 236 -0.60 -12.51 11.59
N ILE A 237 0.24 -13.49 11.27
CA ILE A 237 1.37 -13.98 12.07
C ILE A 237 2.45 -12.92 12.33
N ARG A 238 2.55 -11.89 11.48
CA ARG A 238 3.63 -10.89 11.52
C ARG A 238 3.49 -9.93 12.69
N SER A 239 2.29 -9.71 13.21
CA SER A 239 2.07 -8.91 14.43
C SER A 239 2.76 -9.57 15.65
N LEU A 240 2.65 -10.89 15.79
CA LEU A 240 3.30 -11.66 16.84
C LEU A 240 4.82 -11.75 16.64
N THR A 241 5.28 -11.83 15.38
CA THR A 241 6.71 -11.73 15.04
C THR A 241 7.29 -10.38 15.47
N ALA A 242 6.58 -9.27 15.22
CA ALA A 242 7.00 -7.95 15.64
C ALA A 242 7.06 -7.81 17.17
N PHE A 243 6.10 -8.41 17.88
CA PHE A 243 6.10 -8.46 19.34
C PHE A 243 7.36 -9.15 19.90
N PHE A 244 7.70 -10.34 19.40
CA PHE A 244 8.91 -11.05 19.85
C PHE A 244 10.21 -10.31 19.47
N ALA A 245 10.26 -9.66 18.31
CA ALA A 245 11.38 -8.79 17.94
C ALA A 245 11.54 -7.63 18.92
N ALA A 246 10.44 -6.92 19.25
CA ALA A 246 10.47 -5.82 20.20
C ALA A 246 10.83 -6.29 21.61
N LEU A 247 10.34 -7.46 22.03
CA LEU A 247 10.66 -8.05 23.34
C LEU A 247 12.14 -8.44 23.43
N ALA A 248 12.69 -9.02 22.37
CA ALA A 248 14.10 -9.36 22.28
C ALA A 248 14.98 -8.10 22.32
N ILE A 249 14.63 -7.05 21.56
CA ILE A 249 15.35 -5.77 21.57
C ILE A 249 15.27 -5.11 22.97
N TYR A 250 14.09 -5.08 23.58
CA TYR A 250 13.91 -4.55 24.93
C TYR A 250 14.80 -5.29 25.94
N ALA A 251 14.75 -6.63 25.93
CA ALA A 251 15.57 -7.46 26.81
C ALA A 251 17.07 -7.24 26.56
N LEU A 252 17.50 -7.11 25.30
CA LEU A 252 18.89 -6.81 24.92
C LEU A 252 19.35 -5.45 25.45
N VAL A 253 18.52 -4.41 25.30
CA VAL A 253 18.83 -3.06 25.80
C VAL A 253 18.95 -3.04 27.32
N ARG A 254 18.05 -3.73 28.03
CA ARG A 254 18.12 -3.86 29.50
C ARG A 254 19.38 -4.62 29.93
N LEU A 255 19.68 -5.73 29.26
CA LEU A 255 20.89 -6.53 29.51
C LEU A 255 22.16 -5.71 29.27
N TYR A 256 22.22 -4.95 28.18
CA TYR A 256 23.35 -4.06 27.88
C TYR A 256 23.52 -2.96 28.94
N GLY A 257 22.41 -2.40 29.43
CA GLY A 257 22.41 -1.43 30.52
C GLY A 257 23.02 -2.00 31.81
N ASP A 258 22.56 -3.17 32.24
CA ASP A 258 23.09 -3.85 33.43
C ASP A 258 24.58 -4.20 33.25
N TRP A 259 25.00 -4.58 32.03
CA TRP A 259 26.40 -4.84 31.71
C TRP A 259 27.30 -3.61 31.87
N ARG A 260 26.83 -2.46 31.41
CA ARG A 260 27.60 -1.22 31.49
C ARG A 260 27.84 -0.76 32.93
N LEU A 261 26.89 -1.00 33.82
CA LEU A 261 26.99 -0.63 35.24
C LEU A 261 27.93 -1.54 36.05
N ARG A 262 28.54 -2.55 35.42
CA ARG A 262 29.41 -3.56 36.06
C ARG A 262 28.73 -4.35 37.19
N ASP A 263 27.40 -4.27 37.28
CA ASP A 263 26.59 -4.92 38.31
C ASP A 263 26.34 -6.41 38.04
N TRP A 264 27.01 -7.04 37.05
CA TRP A 264 26.54 -8.34 36.55
C TRP A 264 27.59 -9.30 35.93
N ARG A 265 27.13 -10.56 35.74
CA ARG A 265 27.68 -11.62 34.89
C ARG A 265 26.54 -12.18 34.01
N LEU A 266 26.78 -12.58 32.76
CA LEU A 266 25.78 -13.26 31.89
C LEU A 266 25.05 -14.39 32.64
N GLY A 267 23.75 -14.19 32.94
CA GLY A 267 22.94 -15.10 33.77
C GLY A 267 21.76 -14.48 34.55
N GLY A 268 21.40 -13.22 34.30
CA GLY A 268 20.27 -12.52 34.95
C GLY A 268 18.93 -12.63 34.20
N LYS A 269 17.86 -12.09 34.79
CA LYS A 269 16.48 -12.16 34.26
C LYS A 269 16.30 -11.66 32.82
N TRP A 270 17.09 -10.69 32.38
CA TRP A 270 17.00 -10.16 31.01
C TRP A 270 17.58 -11.12 29.96
N LEU A 271 18.59 -11.92 30.32
CA LEU A 271 19.07 -12.99 29.45
C LEU A 271 17.99 -14.07 29.29
N PHE A 272 17.30 -14.40 30.38
CA PHE A 272 16.19 -15.35 30.36
C PHE A 272 15.03 -14.85 29.49
N LEU A 273 14.69 -13.56 29.61
CA LEU A 273 13.69 -12.93 28.74
C LEU A 273 14.13 -12.91 27.28
N LEU A 274 15.41 -12.61 27.01
CA LEU A 274 15.95 -12.63 25.64
C LEU A 274 15.91 -14.02 25.02
N VAL A 275 16.30 -15.06 25.77
CA VAL A 275 16.24 -16.46 25.32
C VAL A 275 14.79 -16.89 25.10
N ALA A 276 13.87 -16.53 25.99
CA ALA A 276 12.46 -16.83 25.81
C ALA A 276 11.86 -16.11 24.58
N ALA A 277 12.18 -14.82 24.39
CA ALA A 277 11.69 -14.03 23.27
C ALA A 277 12.23 -14.53 21.93
N LEU A 278 13.53 -14.82 21.83
CA LEU A 278 14.13 -15.38 20.62
C LEU A 278 13.68 -16.81 20.38
N GLY A 279 13.57 -17.64 21.42
CA GLY A 279 13.13 -19.03 21.29
C GLY A 279 11.68 -19.14 20.81
N LEU A 280 10.73 -18.47 21.49
CA LEU A 280 9.34 -18.40 21.03
C LEU A 280 9.24 -17.72 19.67
N GLY A 281 10.03 -16.67 19.44
CA GLY A 281 10.08 -15.96 18.18
C GLY A 281 10.50 -16.84 17.00
N VAL A 282 11.57 -17.61 17.14
CA VAL A 282 12.07 -18.54 16.10
C VAL A 282 11.11 -19.73 15.92
N THR A 283 10.56 -20.26 17.01
CA THR A 283 9.52 -21.30 16.98
C THR A 283 8.25 -20.84 16.27
N HIS A 284 7.91 -19.56 16.37
CA HIS A 284 6.79 -18.96 15.67
C HIS A 284 7.13 -18.66 14.21
N HIS A 285 8.23 -17.94 13.97
CA HIS A 285 8.63 -17.49 12.64
C HIS A 285 10.16 -17.46 12.50
N LEU A 286 10.69 -18.30 11.60
CA LEU A 286 12.13 -18.54 11.45
C LEU A 286 12.93 -17.26 11.10
N SER A 287 12.31 -16.24 10.50
CA SER A 287 13.01 -14.98 10.18
C SER A 287 13.61 -14.27 11.40
N LEU A 288 13.12 -14.52 12.62
CA LEU A 288 13.73 -13.97 13.83
C LEU A 288 15.09 -14.59 14.16
N ALA A 289 15.44 -15.72 13.54
CA ALA A 289 16.78 -16.29 13.65
C ALA A 289 17.86 -15.33 13.12
N PHE A 290 17.56 -14.53 12.09
CA PHE A 290 18.52 -13.56 11.54
C PHE A 290 18.91 -12.52 12.58
N MET A 291 17.92 -11.94 13.27
CA MET A 291 18.16 -11.01 14.37
C MET A 291 18.79 -11.72 15.58
N GLY A 292 18.36 -12.96 15.86
CA GLY A 292 18.93 -13.81 16.91
C GLY A 292 20.42 -14.07 16.75
N VAL A 293 20.90 -14.37 15.53
CA VAL A 293 22.34 -14.56 15.25
C VAL A 293 23.12 -13.31 15.58
N VAL A 294 22.65 -12.12 15.16
CA VAL A 294 23.31 -10.84 15.48
C VAL A 294 23.37 -10.61 17.00
N PHE A 295 22.31 -10.93 17.72
CA PHE A 295 22.28 -10.78 19.18
C PHE A 295 23.19 -11.78 19.88
N VAL A 296 23.25 -13.03 19.44
CA VAL A 296 24.18 -14.04 19.99
C VAL A 296 25.63 -13.64 19.76
N LEU A 297 25.99 -13.16 18.56
CA LEU A 297 27.33 -12.64 18.27
C LEU A 297 27.67 -11.44 19.15
N PHE A 298 26.69 -10.56 19.41
CA PHE A 298 26.88 -9.45 20.34
C PHE A 298 27.08 -9.92 21.78
N LEU A 299 26.33 -10.93 22.26
CA LEU A 299 26.55 -11.50 23.59
C LEU A 299 27.92 -12.18 23.70
N LEU A 300 28.37 -12.87 22.65
CA LEU A 300 29.71 -13.47 22.55
C LEU A 300 30.79 -12.38 22.67
N TRP A 301 30.58 -11.24 22.01
CA TRP A 301 31.47 -10.09 22.10
C TRP A 301 31.49 -9.45 23.50
N LEU A 302 30.35 -9.41 24.20
CA LEU A 302 30.26 -8.81 25.54
C LEU A 302 30.86 -9.67 26.66
N ASP A 303 30.65 -11.00 26.64
CA ASP A 303 31.21 -11.93 27.63
C ASP A 303 31.38 -13.35 27.03
N TRP A 304 32.48 -13.55 26.31
CA TRP A 304 32.89 -14.84 25.75
C TRP A 304 32.96 -15.98 26.79
N ARG A 305 33.29 -15.67 28.05
CA ARG A 305 33.45 -16.69 29.11
C ARG A 305 32.13 -17.39 29.41
N PHE A 306 31.00 -16.73 29.17
CA PHE A 306 29.69 -17.37 29.26
C PHE A 306 29.61 -18.62 28.36
N PHE A 307 30.13 -18.54 27.14
CA PHE A 307 30.01 -19.60 26.15
C PHE A 307 30.91 -20.81 26.42
N VAL A 308 31.98 -20.64 27.21
CA VAL A 308 32.87 -21.73 27.63
C VAL A 308 32.63 -22.24 29.05
N THR A 309 31.60 -21.73 29.74
CA THR A 309 31.28 -22.13 31.12
C THR A 309 29.94 -22.89 31.18
N PRO A 310 29.91 -24.23 31.09
CA PRO A 310 28.68 -25.01 30.97
C PRO A 310 27.64 -24.77 32.08
N ARG A 311 28.08 -24.52 33.32
CA ARG A 311 27.17 -24.23 34.44
C ARG A 311 26.28 -23.00 34.21
N ARG A 312 26.70 -22.06 33.36
CA ARG A 312 25.91 -20.86 33.03
C ARG A 312 24.82 -21.13 32.00
N TRP A 313 24.85 -22.29 31.34
CA TRP A 313 23.93 -22.65 30.27
C TRP A 313 22.69 -23.38 30.77
N VAL A 314 22.74 -24.00 31.96
CA VAL A 314 21.65 -24.84 32.46
C VAL A 314 20.31 -24.10 32.47
N ARG A 315 20.26 -22.89 33.05
CA ARG A 315 19.00 -22.12 33.13
C ARG A 315 18.53 -21.61 31.75
N PRO A 316 19.37 -20.95 30.92
CA PRO A 316 18.99 -20.61 29.54
C PRO A 316 18.53 -21.81 28.71
N LEU A 317 19.20 -22.97 28.84
CA LEU A 317 18.84 -24.18 28.13
C LEU A 317 17.48 -24.73 28.58
N LEU A 318 17.18 -24.75 29.88
CA LEU A 318 15.86 -25.14 30.38
C LEU A 318 14.75 -24.22 29.86
N ILE A 319 15.01 -22.91 29.79
CA ILE A 319 14.06 -21.95 29.20
C ILE A 319 13.90 -22.22 27.71
N LEU A 320 15.00 -22.46 26.99
CA LEU A 320 14.97 -22.79 25.56
C LEU A 320 14.13 -24.05 25.33
N LEU A 321 14.35 -25.12 26.08
CA LEU A 321 13.56 -26.35 25.99
C LEU A 321 12.07 -26.10 26.28
N LEU A 322 11.75 -25.26 27.27
CA LEU A 322 10.38 -24.89 27.60
C LEU A 322 9.69 -24.13 26.45
N VAL A 323 10.38 -23.17 25.83
CA VAL A 323 9.80 -22.37 24.75
C VAL A 323 9.74 -23.10 23.40
N LEU A 324 10.42 -24.23 23.27
CA LEU A 324 10.29 -25.13 22.11
C LEU A 324 9.08 -26.05 22.20
N LEU A 325 8.43 -26.20 23.37
CA LEU A 325 7.27 -27.07 23.57
C LEU A 325 6.12 -26.85 22.57
N PRO A 326 5.78 -25.62 22.14
CA PRO A 326 4.74 -25.41 21.13
C PRO A 326 4.97 -26.20 19.84
N LEU A 327 6.21 -26.55 19.49
CA LEU A 327 6.49 -27.37 18.30
C LEU A 327 5.89 -28.78 18.37
N LEU A 328 5.65 -29.31 19.57
CA LEU A 328 4.99 -30.60 19.76
C LEU A 328 3.55 -30.60 19.23
N TYR A 329 2.94 -29.43 19.04
CA TYR A 329 1.63 -29.30 18.41
C TYR A 329 1.56 -29.99 17.05
N LEU A 330 2.60 -29.86 16.23
CA LEU A 330 2.62 -30.40 14.87
C LEU A 330 2.52 -31.95 14.85
N PRO A 331 3.42 -32.71 15.51
CA PRO A 331 3.28 -34.16 15.55
C PRO A 331 2.04 -34.63 16.30
N LEU A 332 1.59 -33.90 17.34
CA LEU A 332 0.36 -34.24 18.07
C LEU A 332 -0.91 -34.07 17.23
N ARG A 333 -0.88 -33.21 16.21
CA ARG A 333 -2.00 -32.98 15.29
C ARG A 333 -1.97 -33.86 14.04
N ALA A 334 -0.94 -34.67 13.83
CA ALA A 334 -0.71 -35.40 12.58
C ALA A 334 -1.91 -36.26 12.10
N PHE A 335 -2.65 -36.86 13.03
CA PHE A 335 -3.80 -37.75 12.75
C PHE A 335 -5.16 -37.11 13.06
N ALA A 336 -5.21 -35.80 13.36
CA ALA A 336 -6.47 -35.13 13.65
C ALA A 336 -7.25 -34.87 12.36
N ASP A 337 -8.56 -35.07 12.40
CA ASP A 337 -9.48 -34.76 11.29
C ASP A 337 -9.77 -33.24 11.24
N VAL A 338 -8.72 -32.47 10.91
CA VAL A 338 -8.74 -31.01 10.83
C VAL A 338 -7.90 -30.55 9.64
N ARG A 339 -8.20 -29.36 9.11
CA ARG A 339 -7.50 -28.82 7.93
C ARG A 339 -5.99 -28.71 8.16
N GLY A 340 -5.23 -29.15 7.16
CA GLY A 340 -3.77 -29.09 7.10
C GLY A 340 -3.01 -30.12 7.95
N ALA A 341 -3.69 -30.87 8.82
CA ALA A 341 -3.09 -32.03 9.48
C ALA A 341 -2.71 -33.10 8.44
N LYS A 342 -1.52 -33.68 8.58
CA LYS A 342 -1.00 -34.74 7.70
C LYS A 342 -0.26 -35.78 8.54
N GLU A 343 -0.43 -37.05 8.19
CA GLU A 343 0.25 -38.16 8.88
C GLU A 343 1.78 -38.03 8.87
N SER A 344 2.33 -37.41 7.82
CA SER A 344 3.78 -37.17 7.70
C SER A 344 4.34 -36.32 8.86
N LEU A 345 3.53 -35.48 9.50
CA LEU A 345 3.92 -34.67 10.66
C LEU A 345 4.29 -35.53 11.89
N ALA A 346 3.82 -36.78 11.97
CA ALA A 346 4.18 -37.71 13.04
C ALA A 346 5.60 -38.26 12.88
N THR A 347 6.20 -38.14 11.70
CA THR A 347 7.56 -38.61 11.42
C THR A 347 8.56 -37.47 11.59
N LEU A 348 9.78 -37.77 12.07
CA LEU A 348 10.83 -36.76 12.20
C LEU A 348 11.15 -36.06 10.86
N PRO A 349 11.30 -36.77 9.72
CA PRO A 349 11.54 -36.11 8.43
C PRO A 349 10.39 -35.20 8.00
N GLY A 350 9.14 -35.65 8.14
CA GLY A 350 7.97 -34.84 7.75
C GLY A 350 7.77 -33.63 8.65
N PHE A 351 7.97 -33.78 9.96
CA PHE A 351 7.99 -32.68 10.92
C PHE A 351 9.07 -31.64 10.56
N LEU A 352 10.31 -32.07 10.34
CA LEU A 352 11.42 -31.15 10.01
C LEU A 352 11.18 -30.45 8.67
N ASN A 353 10.69 -31.18 7.66
CA ASN A 353 10.36 -30.64 6.35
C ASN A 353 9.28 -29.55 6.45
N HIS A 354 8.24 -29.77 7.26
CA HIS A 354 7.18 -28.79 7.50
C HIS A 354 7.70 -27.61 8.32
N PHE A 355 8.25 -27.84 9.51
CA PHE A 355 8.69 -26.77 10.42
C PHE A 355 9.80 -25.88 9.84
N LEU A 356 10.77 -26.44 9.12
CA LEU A 356 11.83 -25.65 8.49
C LEU A 356 11.38 -25.03 7.16
N GLY A 357 10.19 -25.39 6.65
CA GLY A 357 9.70 -24.93 5.37
C GLY A 357 10.61 -25.33 4.21
N LEU A 358 11.20 -26.53 4.23
CA LEU A 358 12.23 -26.94 3.25
C LEU A 358 11.68 -26.98 1.81
N GLY A 359 10.36 -27.05 1.62
CA GLY A 359 9.73 -26.89 0.30
C GLY A 359 9.97 -25.53 -0.34
N PHE A 360 10.29 -24.49 0.44
CA PHE A 360 10.58 -23.13 -0.01
C PHE A 360 12.07 -22.80 -0.03
N GLN A 361 12.96 -23.79 0.15
CA GLN A 361 14.40 -23.54 0.23
C GLN A 361 14.97 -22.89 -1.05
N GLY A 362 14.37 -23.15 -2.21
CA GLY A 362 14.76 -22.55 -3.49
C GLY A 362 14.46 -21.05 -3.59
N ASP A 363 13.58 -20.52 -2.75
CA ASP A 363 13.24 -19.09 -2.72
C ASP A 363 14.23 -18.27 -1.89
N PHE A 364 14.99 -18.94 -1.01
CA PHE A 364 15.96 -18.30 -0.14
C PHE A 364 17.23 -17.93 -0.92
N PHE A 365 17.66 -16.68 -0.78
CA PHE A 365 18.79 -16.13 -1.54
C PHE A 365 18.63 -16.24 -3.08
N TYR A 366 17.40 -16.24 -3.56
CA TYR A 366 17.09 -16.32 -4.98
C TYR A 366 17.64 -15.11 -5.78
N TYR A 367 17.56 -13.90 -5.20
CA TYR A 367 17.98 -12.65 -5.87
C TYR A 367 19.43 -12.22 -5.53
N LEU A 368 20.40 -13.13 -5.53
CA LEU A 368 21.80 -12.81 -5.19
C LEU A 368 22.63 -12.21 -6.35
N GLN A 369 22.16 -12.32 -7.59
CA GLN A 369 22.88 -11.73 -8.73
C GLN A 369 23.04 -10.23 -8.53
N PRO A 370 24.27 -9.64 -8.62
CA PRO A 370 24.52 -8.25 -8.23
C PRO A 370 23.59 -7.22 -8.88
N ILE A 371 23.32 -7.35 -10.19
CA ILE A 371 22.45 -6.43 -10.92
C ILE A 371 21.01 -6.46 -10.39
N VAL A 372 20.49 -7.65 -10.13
CA VAL A 372 19.13 -7.85 -9.57
C VAL A 372 19.08 -7.39 -8.12
N LEU A 373 20.11 -7.72 -7.32
CA LEU A 373 20.18 -7.37 -5.91
C LEU A 373 20.21 -5.85 -5.68
N ILE A 374 20.90 -5.09 -6.53
CA ILE A 374 20.92 -3.62 -6.48
C ILE A 374 19.51 -3.05 -6.68
N GLU A 375 18.74 -3.57 -7.65
CA GLU A 375 17.34 -3.17 -7.84
C GLU A 375 16.46 -3.60 -6.65
N ARG A 376 16.70 -4.77 -6.06
CA ARG A 376 16.03 -5.19 -4.81
C ARG A 376 16.31 -4.21 -3.67
N PHE A 377 17.52 -3.66 -3.56
CA PHE A 377 17.82 -2.62 -2.57
C PHE A 377 17.13 -1.28 -2.86
N LYS A 378 16.99 -0.88 -4.12
CA LYS A 378 16.18 0.30 -4.49
C LYS A 378 14.71 0.11 -4.11
N ILE A 379 14.19 -1.10 -4.28
CA ILE A 379 12.85 -1.46 -3.78
C ILE A 379 12.82 -1.34 -2.26
N MET A 380 13.82 -1.81 -1.52
CA MET A 380 13.84 -1.64 -0.06
C MET A 380 13.80 -0.16 0.35
N GLY A 381 14.46 0.73 -0.41
CA GLY A 381 14.34 2.17 -0.24
C GLY A 381 12.90 2.67 -0.44
N SER A 382 12.23 2.19 -1.50
CA SER A 382 10.81 2.48 -1.77
C SER A 382 9.88 1.93 -0.68
N VAL A 383 10.19 0.75 -0.14
CA VAL A 383 9.46 0.17 1.00
C VAL A 383 9.58 1.07 2.23
N LEU A 384 10.75 1.66 2.49
CA LEU A 384 10.95 2.59 3.61
C LEU A 384 10.19 3.90 3.42
N THR A 385 10.18 4.48 2.21
CA THR A 385 9.42 5.71 1.93
C THR A 385 7.91 5.49 1.89
N PHE A 386 7.48 4.26 1.59
CA PHE A 386 6.10 3.81 1.72
C PHE A 386 5.64 3.67 3.19
N GLN A 387 6.56 3.36 4.12
CA GLN A 387 6.26 3.34 5.56
C GLN A 387 6.40 4.71 6.24
N PHE A 388 7.41 5.48 5.87
CA PHE A 388 7.86 6.65 6.61
C PHE A 388 8.14 7.81 5.66
N SER A 389 7.70 9.02 6.02
CA SER A 389 8.05 10.20 5.24
C SER A 389 9.58 10.38 5.21
N PRO A 390 10.16 10.93 4.13
CA PRO A 390 11.60 11.21 4.05
C PRO A 390 12.13 12.05 5.22
N TRP A 391 11.27 12.91 5.79
CA TRP A 391 11.60 13.70 6.96
C TRP A 391 11.80 12.87 8.23
N LEU A 392 10.97 11.84 8.44
CA LEU A 392 11.14 10.89 9.53
C LEU A 392 12.39 10.03 9.33
N LEU A 393 12.67 9.60 8.09
CA LEU A 393 13.90 8.86 7.74
C LEU A 393 15.15 9.69 8.05
N LEU A 394 15.14 11.00 7.77
CA LEU A 394 16.23 11.90 8.18
C LEU A 394 16.39 11.94 9.70
N GLY A 395 15.29 11.98 10.45
CA GLY A 395 15.30 11.85 11.91
C GLY A 395 15.92 10.54 12.39
N MET A 396 15.61 9.42 11.73
CA MET A 396 16.22 8.11 12.01
C MET A 396 17.73 8.12 11.75
N LEU A 397 18.18 8.70 10.63
CA LEU A 397 19.61 8.82 10.30
C LEU A 397 20.36 9.65 11.35
N ILE A 398 19.84 10.81 11.73
CA ILE A 398 20.43 11.65 12.79
C ILE A 398 20.47 10.88 14.11
N GLY A 399 19.41 10.15 14.43
CA GLY A 399 19.32 9.30 15.60
C GLY A 399 20.39 8.20 15.64
N PHE A 400 20.60 7.53 14.51
CA PHE A 400 21.66 6.53 14.33
C PHE A 400 23.03 7.15 14.56
N LEU A 401 23.33 8.30 13.94
CA LEU A 401 24.62 8.99 14.09
C LEU A 401 24.86 9.43 15.55
N LEU A 402 23.84 9.90 16.24
CA LEU A 402 23.91 10.25 17.65
C LEU A 402 24.15 9.02 18.53
N LEU A 403 23.45 7.92 18.27
CA LEU A 403 23.61 6.66 18.99
C LEU A 403 24.99 6.06 18.71
N LEU A 404 25.48 6.12 17.48
CA LEU A 404 26.82 5.68 17.11
C LEU A 404 27.90 6.45 17.87
N LYS A 405 27.69 7.76 18.07
CA LYS A 405 28.62 8.59 18.83
C LYS A 405 28.60 8.30 20.34
N GLN A 406 27.42 8.06 20.92
CA GLN A 406 27.24 7.97 22.38
C GLN A 406 27.33 6.52 22.89
N GLU A 407 26.77 5.57 22.14
CA GLU A 407 26.60 4.16 22.48
C GLU A 407 26.90 3.26 21.26
N TRP A 408 28.11 3.41 20.69
CA TRP A 408 28.49 2.79 19.41
C TRP A 408 28.24 1.28 19.33
N ARG A 409 28.41 0.55 20.45
CA ARG A 409 28.16 -0.89 20.52
C ARG A 409 26.69 -1.23 20.25
N LEU A 410 25.79 -0.45 20.85
CA LEU A 410 24.35 -0.61 20.66
C LEU A 410 23.93 -0.15 19.26
N ALA A 411 24.53 0.93 18.75
CA ALA A 411 24.31 1.36 17.38
C ALA A 411 24.68 0.26 16.37
N LEU A 412 25.84 -0.39 16.55
CA LEU A 412 26.28 -1.46 15.66
C LEU A 412 25.37 -2.68 15.71
N VAL A 413 24.98 -3.18 16.90
CA VAL A 413 24.11 -4.37 16.97
C VAL A 413 22.72 -4.12 16.39
N LEU A 414 22.14 -2.94 16.64
CA LEU A 414 20.83 -2.57 16.06
C LEU A 414 20.94 -2.38 14.53
N SER A 415 22.02 -1.78 14.05
CA SER A 415 22.25 -1.59 12.62
C SER A 415 22.56 -2.90 11.90
N ALA A 416 23.31 -3.81 12.53
CA ALA A 416 23.57 -5.13 11.98
C ALA A 416 22.30 -5.98 11.92
N ALA A 417 21.43 -5.87 12.94
CA ALA A 417 20.14 -6.53 12.93
C ALA A 417 19.22 -5.99 11.81
N PHE A 418 19.17 -4.67 11.64
CA PHE A 418 18.48 -4.02 10.53
C PHE A 418 19.04 -4.47 9.17
N ALA A 419 20.36 -4.39 8.98
CA ALA A 419 21.01 -4.67 7.71
C ALA A 419 20.86 -6.14 7.30
N LEU A 420 21.08 -7.08 8.22
CA LEU A 420 20.94 -8.50 7.92
C LEU A 420 19.49 -8.87 7.59
N HIS A 421 18.52 -8.38 8.36
CA HIS A 421 17.11 -8.67 8.10
C HIS A 421 16.64 -8.08 6.77
N THR A 422 17.09 -6.85 6.46
CA THR A 422 16.80 -6.18 5.18
C THR A 422 17.46 -6.92 4.01
N PHE A 423 18.72 -7.35 4.16
CA PHE A 423 19.43 -8.11 3.14
C PHE A 423 18.72 -9.43 2.82
N VAL A 424 18.37 -10.21 3.84
CA VAL A 424 17.67 -11.48 3.64
C VAL A 424 16.31 -11.25 2.98
N THR A 425 15.57 -10.23 3.42
CA THR A 425 14.28 -9.87 2.81
C THR A 425 14.43 -9.45 1.35
N ALA A 426 15.47 -8.66 1.03
CA ALA A 426 15.78 -8.27 -0.34
C ALA A 426 16.18 -9.47 -1.21
N ALA A 427 16.90 -10.45 -0.66
CA ALA A 427 17.34 -11.62 -1.40
C ALA A 427 16.27 -12.73 -1.50
N TYR A 428 15.20 -12.66 -0.72
CA TYR A 428 14.15 -13.68 -0.64
C TYR A 428 13.08 -13.49 -1.72
N ARG A 429 12.72 -14.59 -2.41
CA ARG A 429 11.62 -14.62 -3.36
C ARG A 429 10.29 -14.81 -2.64
N ALA A 430 9.73 -13.70 -2.15
CA ALA A 430 8.43 -13.68 -1.50
C ALA A 430 7.41 -12.84 -2.28
N PRO A 431 6.15 -13.31 -2.40
CA PRO A 431 5.04 -12.50 -2.89
C PRO A 431 4.71 -11.30 -1.99
N GLN A 432 5.08 -11.34 -0.71
CA GLN A 432 4.73 -10.33 0.32
C GLN A 432 5.97 -9.69 0.98
N THR A 433 6.92 -9.20 0.19
CA THR A 433 8.24 -8.71 0.64
C THR A 433 8.14 -7.65 1.77
N VAL A 434 7.18 -6.72 1.70
CA VAL A 434 7.07 -5.60 2.65
C VAL A 434 6.79 -6.05 4.08
N GLU A 435 6.02 -7.11 4.28
CA GLU A 435 5.69 -7.60 5.62
C GLU A 435 6.88 -8.26 6.32
N TYR A 436 7.87 -8.75 5.57
CA TYR A 436 9.07 -9.33 6.17
C TYR A 436 9.97 -8.26 6.80
N MET A 437 9.76 -6.98 6.46
CA MET A 437 10.53 -5.87 7.01
C MET A 437 10.06 -5.43 8.41
N LEU A 438 8.96 -5.95 8.96
CA LEU A 438 8.42 -5.52 10.26
C LEU A 438 9.48 -5.53 11.39
N PRO A 439 10.27 -6.60 11.59
CA PRO A 439 11.33 -6.61 12.60
C PRO A 439 12.43 -5.58 12.34
N ALA A 440 12.70 -5.25 11.07
CA ALA A 440 13.71 -4.26 10.67
C ALA A 440 13.26 -2.82 10.94
N TYR A 441 11.95 -2.54 10.98
CA TYR A 441 11.42 -1.21 11.31
C TYR A 441 11.69 -0.80 12.76
N LEU A 442 11.78 -1.77 13.70
CA LEU A 442 12.00 -1.51 15.12
C LEU A 442 13.32 -0.77 15.41
N PRO A 443 14.51 -1.24 14.95
CA PRO A 443 15.76 -0.48 15.06
C PRO A 443 15.67 0.96 14.52
N LEU A 444 15.01 1.14 13.36
CA LEU A 444 14.89 2.45 12.73
C LEU A 444 14.10 3.45 13.59
N VAL A 445 12.93 3.05 14.10
CA VAL A 445 12.13 3.94 14.97
C VAL A 445 12.76 4.15 16.35
N ILE A 446 13.59 3.21 16.82
CA ILE A 446 14.44 3.42 18.01
C ILE A 446 15.46 4.53 17.73
N PHE A 447 16.07 4.57 16.54
CA PHE A 447 16.96 5.67 16.16
C PHE A 447 16.21 7.00 16.13
N LEU A 448 15.01 7.05 15.54
CA LEU A 448 14.16 8.26 15.56
C LEU A 448 13.89 8.74 17.00
N GLY A 449 13.48 7.83 17.88
CA GLY A 449 13.29 8.13 19.30
C GLY A 449 14.57 8.68 19.94
N TYR A 450 15.74 8.09 19.62
CA TYR A 450 17.02 8.57 20.11
C TYR A 450 17.34 10.01 19.65
N ALA A 451 17.05 10.34 18.38
CA ALA A 451 17.18 11.71 17.86
C ALA A 451 16.35 12.69 18.67
N VAL A 452 15.06 12.41 18.82
CA VAL A 452 14.12 13.25 19.60
C VAL A 452 14.57 13.38 21.05
N GLY A 453 15.09 12.31 21.64
CA GLY A 453 15.46 12.28 23.05
C GLY A 453 16.77 13.00 23.41
N LYS A 454 17.75 13.04 22.49
CA LYS A 454 19.11 13.51 22.79
C LYS A 454 19.53 14.78 22.04
N LEU A 455 18.93 15.10 20.89
CA LEU A 455 19.42 16.16 20.01
C LEU A 455 19.47 17.55 20.69
N ASP A 456 18.45 17.91 21.48
CA ASP A 456 18.38 19.19 22.22
C ASP A 456 19.59 19.40 23.17
N LYS A 457 20.14 18.31 23.71
CA LYS A 457 21.31 18.35 24.60
C LYS A 457 22.62 18.27 23.81
N THR A 458 22.68 17.45 22.76
CA THR A 458 23.92 17.16 22.05
C THR A 458 24.31 18.22 21.03
N ALA A 459 23.35 18.87 20.37
CA ALA A 459 23.60 19.94 19.40
C ALA A 459 24.41 21.12 19.99
N PRO A 460 24.01 21.73 21.12
CA PRO A 460 24.80 22.83 21.71
C PRO A 460 26.19 22.38 22.16
N GLN A 461 26.33 21.18 22.73
CA GLN A 461 27.63 20.63 23.16
C GLN A 461 28.61 20.45 22.00
N LEU A 462 28.11 20.12 20.81
CA LEU A 462 28.91 20.03 19.59
C LEU A 462 29.42 21.40 19.17
N VAL A 463 28.52 22.38 19.07
CA VAL A 463 28.86 23.76 18.72
C VAL A 463 29.86 24.36 19.72
N GLU A 464 29.64 24.17 21.02
CA GLU A 464 30.57 24.61 22.06
C GLU A 464 31.96 24.01 21.85
N ARG A 465 32.08 22.72 21.52
CA ARG A 465 33.40 22.08 21.27
C ARG A 465 34.12 22.65 20.05
N PHE A 466 33.40 22.95 18.96
CA PHE A 466 33.98 23.51 17.75
C PHE A 466 34.34 24.99 17.92
N CYS A 467 33.52 25.75 18.65
CA CYS A 467 33.69 27.19 18.81
C CYS A 467 34.64 27.61 19.93
N LYS A 468 35.22 26.67 20.70
CA LYS A 468 36.19 26.90 21.81
C LYS A 468 37.35 27.86 21.52
N SER A 469 37.57 28.19 20.24
CA SER A 469 38.61 29.10 19.76
C SER A 469 38.12 30.57 19.59
N PHE A 470 36.86 30.88 19.88
CA PHE A 470 36.25 32.21 19.66
C PHE A 470 35.88 32.92 20.98
N GLN A 471 35.46 34.19 20.90
CA GLN A 471 34.95 34.93 22.07
C GLN A 471 33.76 34.21 22.73
N ARG A 472 33.81 34.10 24.05
CA ARG A 472 32.82 33.41 24.92
C ARG A 472 31.36 33.84 24.69
N ASP A 473 31.13 35.09 24.30
CA ASP A 473 29.79 35.60 23.96
C ASP A 473 29.24 35.04 22.65
N LEU A 474 30.11 34.82 21.65
CA LEU A 474 29.73 34.24 20.36
C LEU A 474 29.41 32.75 20.53
N GLU A 475 30.21 32.03 21.32
CA GLU A 475 29.99 30.63 21.68
C GLU A 475 28.61 30.42 22.32
N ASN A 476 28.27 31.23 23.33
CA ASN A 476 26.98 31.14 24.02
C ASN A 476 25.79 31.44 23.10
N ARG A 477 25.94 32.37 22.16
CA ARG A 477 24.89 32.67 21.16
C ARG A 477 24.71 31.50 20.19
N ALA A 478 25.81 30.93 19.69
CA ALA A 478 25.78 29.80 18.77
C ALA A 478 25.22 28.53 19.44
N ALA A 479 25.56 28.27 20.70
CA ALA A 479 25.00 27.18 21.48
C ALA A 479 23.48 27.34 21.70
N ASN A 480 23.01 28.55 22.02
CA ASN A 480 21.57 28.79 22.17
C ASN A 480 20.81 28.70 20.84
N ALA A 481 21.39 29.19 19.74
CA ALA A 481 20.80 29.08 18.41
C ALA A 481 20.70 27.63 17.95
N SER A 482 21.74 26.81 18.14
CA SER A 482 21.70 25.39 17.80
C SER A 482 20.70 24.61 18.65
N ARG A 483 20.52 24.97 19.94
CA ARG A 483 19.45 24.42 20.77
C ARG A 483 18.06 24.76 20.24
N ALA A 484 17.83 26.01 19.84
CA ALA A 484 16.58 26.43 19.24
C ALA A 484 16.29 25.66 17.93
N LEU A 485 17.28 25.55 17.05
CA LEU A 485 17.16 24.77 15.81
C LEU A 485 16.89 23.28 16.09
N ALA A 486 17.56 22.68 17.08
CA ALA A 486 17.30 21.31 17.49
C ALA A 486 15.86 21.10 17.96
N ARG A 487 15.32 22.01 18.78
CA ARG A 487 13.92 21.96 19.25
C ARG A 487 12.92 22.11 18.12
N LEU A 488 13.17 23.03 17.19
CA LEU A 488 12.35 23.23 16.01
C LEU A 488 12.35 21.96 15.13
N PHE A 489 13.51 21.35 14.93
CA PHE A 489 13.63 20.09 14.20
C PHE A 489 12.87 18.96 14.91
N ILE A 490 13.03 18.81 16.23
CA ILE A 490 12.26 17.83 17.02
C ILE A 490 10.75 18.06 16.88
N ALA A 491 10.28 19.30 17.01
CA ALA A 491 8.88 19.65 16.83
C ALA A 491 8.37 19.29 15.42
N SER A 492 9.20 19.48 14.40
CA SER A 492 8.86 19.09 13.01
C SER A 492 8.79 17.58 12.83
N LEU A 493 9.62 16.78 13.52
CA LEU A 493 9.53 15.32 13.51
C LEU A 493 8.24 14.83 14.19
N VAL A 494 7.87 15.43 15.32
CA VAL A 494 6.60 15.14 16.01
C VAL A 494 5.40 15.49 15.12
N ALA A 495 5.41 16.67 14.50
CA ALA A 495 4.37 17.08 13.57
C ALA A 495 4.28 16.15 12.35
N ALA A 496 5.41 15.71 11.79
CA ALA A 496 5.45 14.77 10.68
C ALA A 496 4.89 13.39 11.05
N ALA A 497 5.17 12.89 12.26
CA ALA A 497 4.62 11.63 12.75
C ALA A 497 3.08 11.71 12.90
N LEU A 498 2.56 12.79 13.50
CA LEU A 498 1.12 13.01 13.65
C LEU A 498 0.42 13.22 12.29
N TYR A 499 1.06 13.96 11.39
CA TYR A 499 0.52 14.18 10.04
C TYR A 499 0.40 12.88 9.27
N GLN A 500 1.39 11.99 9.35
CA GLN A 500 1.31 10.66 8.77
C GLN A 500 0.10 9.88 9.33
N SER A 501 -0.11 9.89 10.65
CA SER A 501 -1.26 9.25 11.28
C SER A 501 -2.59 9.76 10.73
N TRP A 502 -2.73 11.07 10.57
CA TRP A 502 -3.92 11.72 10.01
C TRP A 502 -4.17 11.30 8.55
N GLN A 503 -3.11 11.23 7.73
CA GLN A 503 -3.23 10.85 6.32
C GLN A 503 -3.69 9.40 6.13
N HIS A 504 -3.25 8.49 7.01
CA HIS A 504 -3.53 7.06 6.85
C HIS A 504 -4.91 6.65 7.41
N PHE A 505 -5.42 7.37 8.41
CA PHE A 505 -6.65 6.99 9.13
C PHE A 505 -7.89 6.77 8.22
N PRO A 506 -8.22 7.64 7.24
CA PRO A 506 -9.42 7.44 6.41
C PRO A 506 -9.42 6.12 5.64
N SER A 507 -8.24 5.66 5.20
CA SER A 507 -8.09 4.40 4.48
C SER A 507 -8.42 3.20 5.37
N TYR A 508 -7.89 3.18 6.59
CA TYR A 508 -8.15 2.10 7.54
C TYR A 508 -9.58 2.12 8.09
N ALA A 509 -10.19 3.30 8.24
CA ALA A 509 -11.60 3.42 8.56
C ALA A 509 -12.49 2.89 7.43
N ALA A 510 -12.11 3.10 6.16
CA ALA A 510 -12.83 2.53 5.03
C ALA A 510 -12.69 0.99 4.97
N LEU A 511 -11.47 0.47 5.19
CA LEU A 511 -11.20 -0.96 5.24
C LEU A 511 -11.96 -1.67 6.37
N HIS A 512 -12.15 -1.01 7.53
CA HIS A 512 -12.98 -1.53 8.63
C HIS A 512 -14.45 -1.75 8.24
N ASN A 513 -14.94 -1.01 7.27
CA ASN A 513 -16.32 -1.13 6.77
C ASN A 513 -16.42 -2.01 5.52
N SER A 514 -15.32 -2.62 5.07
CA SER A 514 -15.29 -3.48 3.89
C SER A 514 -15.57 -4.93 4.26
N ALA A 515 -16.52 -5.54 3.55
CA ALA A 515 -16.85 -6.97 3.64
C ALA A 515 -16.59 -7.70 2.31
N ASP A 516 -15.80 -7.12 1.39
CA ASP A 516 -15.62 -7.61 0.01
C ASP A 516 -15.30 -9.11 -0.09
N THR A 517 -14.43 -9.63 0.78
CA THR A 517 -14.12 -11.08 0.79
C THR A 517 -15.32 -11.93 1.19
N ARG A 518 -16.08 -11.53 2.22
CA ARG A 518 -17.30 -12.25 2.59
C ARG A 518 -18.34 -12.12 1.49
N ASP A 519 -18.59 -10.91 1.00
CA ASP A 519 -19.61 -10.65 -0.02
C ASP A 519 -19.36 -11.52 -1.26
N TYR A 520 -18.12 -11.61 -1.72
CA TYR A 520 -17.74 -12.45 -2.85
C TYR A 520 -17.89 -13.95 -2.56
N THR A 521 -17.30 -14.45 -1.46
CA THR A 521 -17.28 -15.90 -1.17
C THR A 521 -18.65 -16.44 -0.78
N GLN A 522 -19.44 -15.64 -0.06
CA GLN A 522 -20.81 -15.98 0.31
C GLN A 522 -21.71 -16.00 -0.93
N THR A 523 -21.59 -15.02 -1.84
CA THR A 523 -22.33 -15.03 -3.12
C THR A 523 -21.97 -16.28 -3.93
N LEU A 524 -20.68 -16.61 -4.02
CA LEU A 524 -20.22 -17.81 -4.73
C LEU A 524 -20.86 -19.08 -4.18
N LEU A 525 -20.94 -19.23 -2.86
CA LEU A 525 -21.60 -20.38 -2.22
C LEU A 525 -23.11 -20.37 -2.38
N GLN A 526 -23.77 -19.22 -2.22
CA GLN A 526 -25.24 -19.12 -2.28
C GLN A 526 -25.77 -19.37 -3.69
N GLU A 527 -25.09 -18.86 -4.70
CA GLU A 527 -25.50 -19.00 -6.10
C GLU A 527 -24.99 -20.30 -6.77
N ALA A 528 -24.13 -21.05 -6.08
CA ALA A 528 -23.64 -22.34 -6.57
C ALA A 528 -24.78 -23.36 -6.75
N PRO A 529 -24.88 -24.04 -7.91
CA PRO A 529 -25.82 -25.15 -8.08
C PRO A 529 -25.64 -26.24 -7.02
N PRO A 530 -26.69 -27.03 -6.70
CA PRO A 530 -26.56 -28.19 -5.82
C PRO A 530 -25.45 -29.15 -6.28
N ASP A 531 -24.75 -29.75 -5.33
CA ASP A 531 -23.67 -30.74 -5.54
C ASP A 531 -22.51 -30.25 -6.44
N SER A 532 -22.35 -28.95 -6.62
CA SER A 532 -21.30 -28.37 -7.48
C SER A 532 -19.89 -28.49 -6.89
N LEU A 533 -18.88 -28.42 -7.76
CA LEU A 533 -17.47 -28.38 -7.42
C LEU A 533 -16.94 -26.96 -7.60
N ILE A 534 -16.50 -26.31 -6.52
CA ILE A 534 -15.79 -25.04 -6.55
C ILE A 534 -14.29 -25.29 -6.58
N LEU A 535 -13.66 -24.95 -7.69
CA LEU A 535 -12.21 -24.90 -7.88
C LEU A 535 -11.73 -23.48 -7.56
N ALA A 536 -10.90 -23.35 -6.53
CA ALA A 536 -10.40 -22.06 -6.06
C ALA A 536 -8.88 -22.02 -5.96
N ASN A 537 -8.30 -20.84 -6.21
CA ASN A 537 -6.91 -20.54 -5.87
C ASN A 537 -6.78 -20.28 -4.35
N TRP A 538 -5.55 -20.09 -3.86
CA TRP A 538 -5.30 -19.91 -2.42
C TRP A 538 -6.00 -18.67 -1.83
N HIS A 539 -6.13 -17.60 -2.61
CA HIS A 539 -6.77 -16.35 -2.18
C HIS A 539 -8.25 -16.58 -1.79
N TRP A 540 -8.97 -17.39 -2.56
CA TRP A 540 -10.41 -17.63 -2.35
C TRP A 540 -10.73 -18.92 -1.62
N VAL A 541 -9.89 -19.96 -1.68
CA VAL A 541 -10.21 -21.26 -1.09
C VAL A 541 -10.28 -21.21 0.45
N THR A 542 -9.44 -20.40 1.09
CA THR A 542 -9.34 -20.33 2.55
C THR A 542 -10.57 -19.68 3.21
N PRO A 543 -11.10 -18.53 2.75
CA PRO A 543 -12.39 -18.03 3.25
C PRO A 543 -13.57 -18.94 2.88
N LEU A 544 -13.56 -19.60 1.71
CA LEU A 544 -14.62 -20.57 1.35
C LEU A 544 -14.65 -21.75 2.32
N TRP A 545 -13.49 -22.32 2.69
CA TRP A 545 -13.42 -23.36 3.72
C TRP A 545 -13.83 -22.84 5.10
N TYR A 546 -13.57 -21.57 5.42
CA TYR A 546 -14.08 -20.98 6.66
C TYR A 546 -15.61 -20.99 6.68
N LEU A 547 -16.27 -20.47 5.63
CA LEU A 547 -17.73 -20.45 5.55
C LEU A 547 -18.32 -21.86 5.60
N GLN A 548 -17.69 -22.83 4.93
CA GLN A 548 -18.17 -24.21 4.94
C GLN A 548 -17.92 -24.91 6.28
N ASP A 549 -16.69 -24.94 6.78
CA ASP A 549 -16.33 -25.80 7.89
C ASP A 549 -16.59 -25.16 9.27
N VAL A 550 -16.60 -23.82 9.37
CA VAL A 550 -16.83 -23.08 10.63
C VAL A 550 -18.26 -22.61 10.74
N GLU A 551 -18.83 -22.08 9.65
CA GLU A 551 -20.20 -21.56 9.63
C GLU A 551 -21.23 -22.55 9.07
N ASN A 552 -20.80 -23.74 8.65
CA ASN A 552 -21.67 -24.81 8.14
C ASN A 552 -22.51 -24.38 6.92
N GLN A 553 -21.97 -23.50 6.07
CA GLN A 553 -22.64 -23.06 4.86
C GLN A 553 -22.43 -24.04 3.71
N ARG A 554 -23.52 -24.41 3.01
CA ARG A 554 -23.50 -25.24 1.79
C ARG A 554 -22.60 -26.49 1.88
N PRO A 555 -22.84 -27.39 2.85
CA PRO A 555 -22.07 -28.64 2.97
C PRO A 555 -22.24 -29.58 1.77
N ASP A 556 -23.25 -29.35 0.92
CA ASP A 556 -23.48 -30.06 -0.35
C ASP A 556 -22.43 -29.72 -1.43
N VAL A 557 -21.80 -28.54 -1.35
CA VAL A 557 -20.82 -28.08 -2.35
C VAL A 557 -19.42 -28.59 -1.99
N THR A 558 -18.65 -29.08 -2.96
CA THR A 558 -17.24 -29.45 -2.72
C THR A 558 -16.32 -28.30 -3.06
N ILE A 559 -15.48 -27.86 -2.12
CA ILE A 559 -14.48 -26.81 -2.35
C ILE A 559 -13.08 -27.44 -2.44
N LYS A 560 -12.39 -27.23 -3.56
CA LYS A 560 -11.06 -27.81 -3.84
C LYS A 560 -10.05 -26.73 -4.24
N TYR A 561 -8.90 -26.74 -3.57
CA TYR A 561 -7.75 -25.92 -3.94
C TYR A 561 -7.07 -26.47 -5.21
N VAL A 562 -6.83 -25.58 -6.18
CA VAL A 562 -6.02 -25.89 -7.37
C VAL A 562 -4.60 -25.37 -7.16
N ALA A 563 -3.72 -26.26 -6.71
CA ALA A 563 -2.31 -25.96 -6.48
C ALA A 563 -1.54 -25.83 -7.81
N PRO A 564 -0.53 -24.94 -7.89
CA PRO A 564 0.38 -24.90 -9.02
C PRO A 564 1.22 -26.18 -9.08
N GLY A 565 1.36 -26.75 -10.28
CA GLY A 565 2.14 -27.96 -10.56
C GLY A 565 3.38 -27.68 -11.42
N SER A 566 3.93 -28.73 -12.02
CA SER A 566 5.03 -28.64 -13.00
C SER A 566 4.55 -28.21 -14.39
N GLU A 567 3.28 -28.42 -14.69
CA GLU A 567 2.64 -27.99 -15.93
C GLU A 567 2.20 -26.52 -15.85
N PRO A 568 1.94 -25.84 -16.99
CA PRO A 568 1.35 -24.51 -16.99
C PRO A 568 0.10 -24.46 -16.13
N TYR A 569 -0.02 -23.40 -15.32
CA TYR A 569 -1.06 -23.31 -14.30
C TYR A 569 -2.46 -23.36 -14.93
N SER A 570 -2.67 -22.66 -16.04
CA SER A 570 -3.93 -22.64 -16.79
C SER A 570 -4.37 -24.02 -17.30
N GLN A 571 -3.43 -24.85 -17.75
CA GLN A 571 -3.71 -26.24 -18.14
C GLN A 571 -4.13 -27.10 -16.94
N THR A 572 -3.52 -26.89 -15.78
CA THR A 572 -3.91 -27.57 -14.52
C THR A 572 -5.37 -27.25 -14.18
N TRP A 573 -5.78 -25.99 -14.34
CA TRP A 573 -7.16 -25.57 -14.16
C TRP A 573 -8.10 -26.20 -15.20
N ALA A 574 -7.76 -26.14 -16.48
CA ALA A 574 -8.58 -26.70 -17.56
C ALA A 574 -8.86 -28.20 -17.35
N LYS A 575 -7.82 -28.97 -16.98
CA LYS A 575 -7.94 -30.40 -16.64
C LYS A 575 -8.85 -30.62 -15.43
N ALA A 576 -8.70 -29.81 -14.37
CA ALA A 576 -9.55 -29.93 -13.18
C ALA A 576 -11.02 -29.61 -13.47
N ILE A 577 -11.29 -28.62 -14.33
CA ILE A 577 -12.65 -28.29 -14.78
C ILE A 577 -13.23 -29.44 -15.60
N ALA A 578 -12.50 -29.94 -16.59
CA ALA A 578 -12.93 -31.06 -17.43
C ALA A 578 -13.23 -32.32 -16.61
N ALA A 579 -12.41 -32.62 -15.60
CA ALA A 579 -12.63 -33.74 -14.69
C ALA A 579 -13.93 -33.60 -13.90
N GLY A 580 -14.17 -32.43 -13.29
CA GLY A 580 -15.41 -32.18 -12.55
C GLY A 580 -16.66 -32.25 -13.44
N LEU A 581 -16.55 -31.82 -14.70
CA LEU A 581 -17.63 -31.95 -15.67
C LEU A 581 -17.86 -33.41 -16.08
N THR A 582 -16.80 -34.20 -16.24
CA THR A 582 -16.90 -35.64 -16.56
C THR A 582 -17.56 -36.43 -15.43
N ASP A 583 -17.35 -36.01 -14.18
CA ASP A 583 -17.99 -36.56 -12.99
C ASP A 583 -19.47 -36.17 -12.84
N GLY A 584 -20.05 -35.46 -13.83
CA GLY A 584 -21.46 -35.07 -13.84
C GLY A 584 -21.80 -33.91 -12.91
N ARG A 585 -20.81 -33.13 -12.46
CA ARG A 585 -21.00 -32.00 -11.52
C ARG A 585 -20.92 -30.66 -12.25
N PRO A 586 -21.72 -29.65 -11.88
CA PRO A 586 -21.43 -28.27 -12.25
C PRO A 586 -20.12 -27.82 -11.60
N VAL A 587 -19.28 -27.10 -12.34
CA VAL A 587 -17.96 -26.66 -11.86
C VAL A 587 -17.89 -25.13 -11.84
N ILE A 588 -17.42 -24.56 -10.74
CA ILE A 588 -17.16 -23.14 -10.59
C ILE A 588 -15.65 -22.94 -10.51
N ALA A 589 -15.09 -22.06 -11.34
CA ALA A 589 -13.66 -21.74 -11.35
C ALA A 589 -13.42 -20.27 -10.98
N THR A 590 -12.52 -20.02 -10.03
CA THR A 590 -12.08 -18.66 -9.63
C THR A 590 -10.82 -18.18 -10.38
N ASN A 591 -10.47 -18.83 -11.48
CA ASN A 591 -9.37 -18.47 -12.36
C ASN A 591 -9.92 -18.44 -13.80
N PHE A 592 -9.32 -17.62 -14.64
CA PHE A 592 -9.67 -17.54 -16.05
C PHE A 592 -8.44 -17.56 -16.93
N ASP A 593 -8.50 -18.42 -17.96
CA ASP A 593 -7.57 -18.41 -19.07
C ASP A 593 -8.34 -18.72 -20.35
N ALA A 594 -8.47 -17.71 -21.21
CA ALA A 594 -9.28 -17.82 -22.42
C ALA A 594 -8.77 -18.92 -23.36
N THR A 595 -7.45 -19.09 -23.47
CA THR A 595 -6.78 -20.03 -24.39
C THR A 595 -6.89 -21.46 -23.88
N ALA A 596 -6.53 -21.68 -22.61
CA ALA A 596 -6.61 -23.00 -22.00
C ALA A 596 -8.05 -23.50 -21.91
N TYR A 597 -9.05 -22.61 -21.85
CA TYR A 597 -10.46 -22.98 -21.70
C TYR A 597 -11.20 -23.06 -23.04
N GLN A 598 -10.54 -22.89 -24.18
CA GLN A 598 -11.19 -22.93 -25.50
C GLN A 598 -11.88 -24.28 -25.78
N THR A 599 -11.38 -25.38 -25.24
CA THR A 599 -11.97 -26.72 -25.45
C THR A 599 -13.09 -27.04 -24.45
N LEU A 600 -13.27 -26.23 -23.42
CA LEU A 600 -14.33 -26.39 -22.43
C LEU A 600 -15.66 -25.78 -22.92
N PRO A 601 -16.80 -26.24 -22.39
CA PRO A 601 -18.08 -25.58 -22.63
C PRO A 601 -18.03 -24.09 -22.27
N PRO A 602 -18.79 -23.21 -22.95
CA PRO A 602 -18.86 -21.80 -22.60
C PRO A 602 -19.26 -21.62 -21.13
N ALA A 603 -18.48 -20.83 -20.38
CA ALA A 603 -18.77 -20.56 -18.98
C ALA A 603 -19.79 -19.43 -18.82
N GLU A 604 -20.67 -19.54 -17.82
CA GLU A 604 -21.51 -18.44 -17.37
C GLU A 604 -20.74 -17.58 -16.35
N PRO A 605 -20.80 -16.24 -16.44
CA PRO A 605 -20.27 -15.38 -15.38
C PRO A 605 -21.04 -15.59 -14.07
N LEU A 606 -20.31 -15.75 -12.97
CA LEU A 606 -20.83 -15.86 -11.61
C LEU A 606 -20.04 -14.91 -10.70
N GLY A 607 -20.48 -13.65 -10.63
CA GLY A 607 -19.67 -12.57 -10.06
C GLY A 607 -18.37 -12.38 -10.86
N GLU A 608 -17.23 -12.63 -10.21
CA GLU A 608 -15.90 -12.67 -10.86
C GLU A 608 -15.46 -14.09 -11.25
N ALA A 609 -16.14 -15.12 -10.75
CA ALA A 609 -15.90 -16.52 -11.09
C ALA A 609 -16.66 -16.94 -12.36
N PHE A 610 -16.42 -18.18 -12.78
CA PHE A 610 -16.95 -18.77 -13.99
C PHE A 610 -17.63 -20.09 -13.67
N LEU A 611 -18.92 -20.21 -14.01
CA LEU A 611 -19.74 -21.40 -13.82
C LEU A 611 -19.82 -22.20 -15.12
N PHE A 612 -19.32 -23.43 -15.10
CA PHE A 612 -19.48 -24.43 -16.14
C PHE A 612 -20.63 -25.37 -15.75
N ARG A 613 -21.74 -25.28 -16.50
CA ARG A 613 -22.93 -26.11 -16.25
C ARG A 613 -22.85 -27.45 -16.98
N GLN A 614 -23.51 -28.45 -16.40
CA GLN A 614 -23.79 -29.73 -17.07
C GLN A 614 -24.85 -29.58 -18.17
N GLN A 615 -25.91 -28.82 -17.88
CA GLN A 615 -26.99 -28.53 -18.82
C GLN A 615 -27.08 -27.03 -19.06
N PRO A 616 -27.25 -26.60 -20.33
CA PRO A 616 -27.42 -25.20 -20.64
C PRO A 616 -28.61 -24.58 -19.92
N ARG A 617 -28.49 -23.31 -19.56
CA ARG A 617 -29.58 -22.55 -18.95
C ARG A 617 -30.68 -22.30 -19.97
N THR A 618 -31.92 -22.62 -19.64
CA THR A 618 -33.06 -22.40 -20.55
C THR A 618 -33.84 -21.12 -20.24
N ALA A 619 -33.82 -20.64 -18.99
CA ALA A 619 -34.56 -19.48 -18.52
C ALA A 619 -33.66 -18.32 -18.06
N VAL A 620 -34.14 -17.09 -18.26
CA VAL A 620 -33.50 -15.86 -17.77
C VAL A 620 -33.54 -15.83 -16.24
N PRO A 621 -32.45 -15.41 -15.54
CA PRO A 621 -32.46 -15.25 -14.09
C PRO A 621 -33.50 -14.23 -13.61
N ALA A 622 -34.12 -14.48 -12.45
CA ALA A 622 -35.25 -13.68 -11.96
C ALA A 622 -34.90 -12.22 -11.58
N ASN A 623 -33.63 -11.93 -11.31
CA ASN A 623 -33.13 -10.60 -10.97
C ASN A 623 -32.82 -9.71 -12.20
N PHE A 624 -33.10 -10.19 -13.41
CA PHE A 624 -32.85 -9.43 -14.63
C PHE A 624 -34.09 -8.62 -15.02
N THR A 625 -33.85 -7.43 -15.55
CA THR A 625 -34.86 -6.56 -16.15
C THR A 625 -35.14 -7.05 -17.58
N PRO A 626 -36.39 -7.41 -17.94
CA PRO A 626 -36.74 -7.84 -19.29
C PRO A 626 -36.39 -6.77 -20.33
N PHE A 627 -35.82 -7.22 -21.45
CA PHE A 627 -35.42 -6.35 -22.56
C PHE A 627 -35.44 -7.15 -23.87
N ASP A 628 -36.43 -6.89 -24.71
CA ASP A 628 -36.71 -7.66 -25.91
C ASP A 628 -36.32 -6.87 -27.16
N ASP A 629 -35.07 -7.02 -27.59
CA ASP A 629 -34.54 -6.34 -28.78
C ASP A 629 -33.54 -7.25 -29.52
N THR A 630 -33.18 -6.88 -30.74
CA THR A 630 -32.30 -7.65 -31.61
C THR A 630 -31.09 -6.82 -31.97
N LEU A 631 -29.91 -7.36 -31.71
CA LEU A 631 -28.63 -6.71 -31.90
C LEU A 631 -27.75 -7.54 -32.84
N ASP A 632 -27.73 -7.17 -34.12
CA ASP A 632 -27.10 -7.96 -35.21
C ASP A 632 -27.50 -9.45 -35.12
N ASN A 633 -26.61 -10.31 -34.63
CA ASN A 633 -26.83 -11.76 -34.51
C ASN A 633 -27.18 -12.24 -33.11
N ALA A 634 -27.52 -11.33 -32.19
CA ALA A 634 -27.89 -11.62 -30.83
C ALA A 634 -29.31 -11.12 -30.53
N LYS A 635 -30.18 -12.03 -30.10
CA LYS A 635 -31.47 -11.69 -29.52
C LYS A 635 -31.29 -11.42 -28.03
N LEU A 636 -31.42 -10.16 -27.63
CA LEU A 636 -31.37 -9.78 -26.22
C LEU A 636 -32.71 -10.12 -25.56
N LEU A 637 -32.65 -10.69 -24.35
CA LEU A 637 -33.82 -11.11 -23.59
C LEU A 637 -34.03 -10.29 -22.31
N ALA A 638 -32.93 -9.95 -21.64
CA ALA A 638 -32.94 -9.20 -20.39
C ALA A 638 -31.53 -8.69 -20.04
N TYR A 639 -31.45 -7.77 -19.08
CA TYR A 639 -30.19 -7.28 -18.53
C TYR A 639 -30.24 -7.11 -17.01
N HIS A 640 -29.09 -7.13 -16.37
CA HIS A 640 -28.92 -6.80 -14.95
C HIS A 640 -27.76 -5.81 -14.80
N LEU A 641 -28.02 -4.68 -14.16
CA LEU A 641 -27.05 -3.61 -13.96
C LEU A 641 -26.71 -3.49 -12.47
N GLN A 642 -25.42 -3.48 -12.15
CA GLN A 642 -24.91 -3.27 -10.81
C GLN A 642 -24.00 -2.02 -10.80
N PRO A 643 -24.15 -1.09 -9.84
CA PRO A 643 -25.06 -1.16 -8.69
C PRO A 643 -26.55 -1.03 -9.06
N ALA A 644 -27.42 -1.75 -8.35
CA ALA A 644 -28.85 -1.83 -8.67
C ALA A 644 -29.63 -0.51 -8.47
N ASN A 645 -29.05 0.45 -7.74
CA ASN A 645 -29.62 1.78 -7.55
C ASN A 645 -29.45 2.68 -8.79
N GLY A 646 -28.76 2.21 -9.84
CA GLY A 646 -28.54 2.97 -11.07
C GLY A 646 -27.62 4.18 -10.91
N ALA A 647 -26.77 4.21 -9.86
CA ALA A 647 -25.82 5.28 -9.62
C ALA A 647 -24.41 4.75 -9.32
N ALA A 648 -23.39 5.41 -9.88
CA ALA A 648 -21.98 5.08 -9.66
C ALA A 648 -21.12 6.35 -9.66
N GLY A 649 -20.10 6.39 -8.79
CA GLY A 649 -19.10 7.46 -8.81
C GLY A 649 -18.17 7.36 -10.01
N ALA A 650 -17.56 8.49 -10.40
CA ALA A 650 -16.45 8.46 -11.36
C ALA A 650 -15.32 7.55 -10.85
N GLY A 651 -14.85 6.62 -11.70
CA GLY A 651 -13.85 5.60 -11.35
C GLY A 651 -14.38 4.38 -10.60
N GLU A 652 -15.69 4.31 -10.30
CA GLU A 652 -16.33 3.11 -9.75
C GLU A 652 -16.79 2.18 -10.88
N GLU A 653 -16.66 0.87 -10.67
CA GLU A 653 -17.01 -0.11 -11.70
C GLU A 653 -18.52 -0.37 -11.71
N ILE A 654 -19.09 -0.38 -12.91
CA ILE A 654 -20.47 -0.73 -13.22
C ILE A 654 -20.45 -2.07 -13.94
N ILE A 655 -21.18 -3.06 -13.44
CA ILE A 655 -21.25 -4.39 -14.04
C ILE A 655 -22.60 -4.53 -14.76
N LEU A 656 -22.55 -4.73 -16.07
CA LEU A 656 -23.69 -5.03 -16.91
C LEU A 656 -23.66 -6.50 -17.29
N THR A 657 -24.66 -7.27 -16.88
CA THR A 657 -24.84 -8.66 -17.31
C THR A 657 -26.02 -8.77 -18.26
N LEU A 658 -25.79 -9.29 -19.47
CA LEU A 658 -26.79 -9.47 -20.52
C LEU A 658 -27.22 -10.93 -20.60
N ALA A 659 -28.52 -11.17 -20.72
CA ALA A 659 -29.09 -12.46 -21.09
C ALA A 659 -29.55 -12.42 -22.54
N TRP A 660 -29.00 -13.29 -23.38
CA TRP A 660 -29.24 -13.26 -24.83
C TRP A 660 -29.18 -14.65 -25.46
N ARG A 661 -29.64 -14.76 -26.72
CA ARG A 661 -29.55 -15.98 -27.54
C ARG A 661 -28.97 -15.66 -28.91
N PRO A 662 -28.12 -16.53 -29.50
CA PRO A 662 -27.69 -16.35 -30.87
C PRO A 662 -28.87 -16.49 -31.82
N ILE A 663 -28.91 -15.66 -32.86
CA ILE A 663 -29.83 -15.82 -33.98
C ILE A 663 -29.21 -16.88 -34.90
N THR A 664 -29.94 -17.98 -35.11
CA THR A 664 -29.46 -19.15 -35.85
C THR A 664 -29.01 -18.78 -37.26
N ARG A 665 -27.75 -19.05 -37.59
CA ARG A 665 -27.21 -19.01 -38.96
C ARG A 665 -26.79 -20.41 -39.38
N LEU A 666 -27.11 -20.80 -40.61
CA LEU A 666 -26.64 -22.05 -41.20
C LEU A 666 -25.38 -21.76 -42.05
N ASN A 667 -24.35 -22.60 -41.98
CA ASN A 667 -23.25 -22.56 -42.96
C ASN A 667 -23.74 -23.01 -44.35
N ALA A 668 -22.86 -22.95 -45.36
CA ALA A 668 -23.19 -23.34 -46.73
C ALA A 668 -23.64 -24.82 -46.83
N GLU A 669 -23.29 -25.63 -45.83
CA GLU A 669 -23.60 -27.04 -45.66
C GLU A 669 -24.89 -27.31 -44.85
N GLY A 670 -25.57 -26.26 -44.34
CA GLY A 670 -26.83 -26.39 -43.60
C GLY A 670 -26.68 -26.69 -42.10
N GLU A 671 -25.52 -26.46 -41.50
CA GLU A 671 -25.21 -26.66 -40.08
C GLU A 671 -25.25 -25.34 -39.30
N ILE A 672 -25.71 -25.37 -38.04
CA ILE A 672 -25.77 -24.18 -37.19
C ILE A 672 -24.35 -23.70 -36.84
N THR A 673 -24.00 -22.47 -37.22
CA THR A 673 -22.72 -21.88 -36.85
C THR A 673 -22.80 -21.17 -35.48
N GLN A 674 -21.91 -21.56 -34.57
CA GLN A 674 -21.74 -20.91 -33.25
C GLN A 674 -20.59 -19.91 -33.28
N ALA A 675 -20.61 -19.00 -34.26
CA ALA A 675 -19.59 -17.98 -34.36
C ALA A 675 -19.58 -17.13 -33.07
N PRO A 676 -18.40 -16.77 -32.52
CA PRO A 676 -18.32 -15.82 -31.42
C PRO A 676 -19.01 -14.50 -31.78
N VAL A 677 -19.75 -13.94 -30.82
CA VAL A 677 -20.43 -12.65 -30.98
C VAL A 677 -19.65 -11.59 -30.21
N SER A 678 -19.25 -10.52 -30.90
CA SER A 678 -18.63 -9.36 -30.29
C SER A 678 -19.70 -8.40 -29.79
N LEU A 679 -19.74 -8.16 -28.48
CA LEU A 679 -20.63 -7.22 -27.82
C LEU A 679 -19.81 -6.09 -27.23
N TYR A 680 -20.30 -4.85 -27.30
CA TYR A 680 -19.68 -3.71 -26.63
C TYR A 680 -20.72 -2.85 -25.93
N ALA A 681 -20.39 -2.35 -24.74
CA ALA A 681 -21.21 -1.37 -24.04
C ALA A 681 -20.52 -0.01 -24.00
N HIS A 682 -21.30 1.05 -24.20
CA HIS A 682 -20.86 2.44 -24.14
C HIS A 682 -21.65 3.20 -23.09
N LEU A 683 -20.94 4.00 -22.27
CA LEU A 683 -21.56 5.00 -21.42
C LEU A 683 -21.41 6.38 -22.09
N ILE A 684 -22.53 6.94 -22.54
CA ILE A 684 -22.58 8.20 -23.29
C ILE A 684 -23.16 9.33 -22.42
N GLY A 685 -22.47 10.46 -22.39
CA GLY A 685 -22.93 11.67 -21.70
C GLY A 685 -23.98 12.44 -22.49
N ALA A 686 -24.63 13.42 -21.84
CA ALA A 686 -25.60 14.30 -22.49
C ALA A 686 -25.01 15.15 -23.64
N ASP A 687 -23.69 15.31 -23.65
CA ASP A 687 -22.91 15.96 -24.72
C ASP A 687 -22.59 15.04 -25.91
N GLY A 688 -23.03 13.77 -25.85
CA GLY A 688 -22.79 12.76 -26.88
C GLY A 688 -21.39 12.12 -26.83
N ARG A 689 -20.56 12.43 -25.83
CA ARG A 689 -19.21 11.88 -25.70
C ARG A 689 -19.19 10.53 -24.98
N LEU A 690 -18.16 9.73 -25.27
CA LEU A 690 -17.92 8.42 -24.67
C LEU A 690 -17.13 8.53 -23.35
N TYR A 691 -17.76 8.14 -22.25
CA TYR A 691 -17.19 8.22 -20.90
C TYR A 691 -16.79 6.89 -20.27
N ALA A 692 -17.23 5.76 -20.84
CA ALA A 692 -16.74 4.42 -20.52
C ALA A 692 -17.07 3.47 -21.67
N GLN A 693 -16.21 2.48 -21.89
CA GLN A 693 -16.43 1.42 -22.87
C GLN A 693 -16.00 0.07 -22.29
N ALA A 694 -16.68 -0.99 -22.71
CA ALA A 694 -16.31 -2.37 -22.46
C ALA A 694 -16.60 -3.17 -23.72
N ASP A 695 -15.63 -3.97 -24.16
CA ASP A 695 -15.77 -4.86 -25.31
C ASP A 695 -15.61 -6.31 -24.83
N LEU A 696 -16.42 -7.22 -25.39
CA LEU A 696 -16.40 -8.62 -25.02
C LEU A 696 -16.80 -9.49 -26.21
N THR A 697 -15.90 -10.40 -26.60
CA THR A 697 -16.21 -11.47 -27.55
C THR A 697 -16.68 -12.70 -26.77
N VAL A 698 -17.91 -13.13 -27.02
CA VAL A 698 -18.56 -14.21 -26.27
C VAL A 698 -18.86 -15.38 -27.20
N ARG A 699 -18.47 -16.59 -26.78
CA ARG A 699 -18.94 -17.82 -27.42
C ARG A 699 -20.35 -18.13 -26.91
N PRO A 700 -21.37 -18.20 -27.78
CA PRO A 700 -22.72 -18.49 -27.34
C PRO A 700 -22.82 -19.91 -26.76
N GLN A 701 -23.75 -20.11 -25.83
CA GLN A 701 -24.16 -21.46 -25.44
C GLN A 701 -24.76 -22.20 -26.63
N PRO A 702 -24.54 -23.53 -26.76
CA PRO A 702 -25.07 -24.31 -27.87
C PRO A 702 -26.59 -24.30 -27.97
N GLU A 703 -27.24 -24.29 -26.81
CA GLU A 703 -28.69 -24.20 -26.64
C GLU A 703 -29.00 -23.31 -25.43
N GLY A 704 -30.20 -22.73 -25.38
CA GLY A 704 -30.66 -21.97 -24.23
C GLY A 704 -30.24 -20.49 -24.23
N VAL A 705 -29.92 -19.94 -23.06
CA VAL A 705 -29.62 -18.53 -22.78
C VAL A 705 -28.13 -18.37 -22.45
N THR A 706 -27.47 -17.44 -23.12
CA THR A 706 -26.09 -17.05 -22.84
C THR A 706 -26.09 -15.83 -21.91
N LEU A 707 -25.23 -15.86 -20.89
CA LEU A 707 -24.96 -14.72 -20.02
C LEU A 707 -23.62 -14.11 -20.36
N ALA A 708 -23.57 -12.80 -20.58
CA ALA A 708 -22.37 -12.04 -20.92
C ALA A 708 -22.20 -10.86 -19.95
N GLN A 709 -21.00 -10.67 -19.38
CA GLN A 709 -20.74 -9.63 -18.39
C GLN A 709 -19.75 -8.58 -18.92
N LEU A 710 -20.22 -7.35 -19.07
CA LEU A 710 -19.46 -6.16 -19.50
C LEU A 710 -19.23 -5.26 -18.28
N ARG A 711 -18.04 -4.66 -18.16
CA ARG A 711 -17.65 -3.85 -17.00
C ARG A 711 -17.25 -2.45 -17.43
N LEU A 712 -18.05 -1.46 -17.09
CA LEU A 712 -17.85 -0.06 -17.44
C LEU A 712 -17.28 0.69 -16.25
N THR A 713 -16.18 1.42 -16.44
CA THR A 713 -15.64 2.33 -15.41
C THR A 713 -15.70 3.76 -15.93
N PRO A 714 -16.55 4.66 -15.37
CA PRO A 714 -16.64 6.04 -15.81
C PRO A 714 -15.30 6.76 -15.62
N ARG A 715 -14.81 7.40 -16.69
CA ARG A 715 -13.51 8.08 -16.72
C ARG A 715 -13.48 9.36 -15.86
N PRO A 716 -12.30 9.87 -15.44
CA PRO A 716 -12.13 11.11 -14.67
C PRO A 716 -12.66 12.42 -15.29
N GLY A 717 -13.45 12.41 -16.36
CA GLY A 717 -14.20 13.58 -16.84
C GLY A 717 -15.71 13.44 -16.71
N ALA A 718 -16.21 12.30 -16.22
CA ALA A 718 -17.64 12.05 -16.07
C ALA A 718 -18.20 12.91 -14.92
N LEU A 719 -18.76 14.07 -15.28
CA LEU A 719 -19.35 15.00 -14.33
C LEU A 719 -20.65 14.42 -13.75
N PRO A 720 -21.05 14.80 -12.51
CA PRO A 720 -22.29 14.31 -11.94
C PRO A 720 -23.51 14.64 -12.81
N GLY A 721 -24.34 13.64 -13.13
CA GLY A 721 -25.46 13.81 -14.05
C GLY A 721 -25.99 12.49 -14.62
N ALA A 722 -26.95 12.59 -15.54
CA ALA A 722 -27.53 11.43 -16.22
C ALA A 722 -26.73 11.06 -17.47
N TYR A 723 -26.51 9.75 -17.65
CA TYR A 723 -25.78 9.13 -18.74
C TYR A 723 -26.61 7.99 -19.33
N ASN A 724 -26.39 7.69 -20.61
CA ASN A 724 -27.05 6.58 -21.29
C ASN A 724 -26.08 5.42 -21.46
N VAL A 725 -26.52 4.23 -21.09
CA VAL A 725 -25.85 2.97 -21.39
C VAL A 725 -26.40 2.47 -22.73
N LEU A 726 -25.52 2.38 -23.71
CA LEU A 726 -25.81 1.82 -25.03
C LEU A 726 -25.13 0.45 -25.12
N ILE A 727 -25.78 -0.49 -25.81
CA ILE A 727 -25.23 -1.82 -26.13
C ILE A 727 -25.15 -1.96 -27.65
N GLY A 728 -24.05 -2.53 -28.12
CA GLY A 728 -23.76 -2.63 -29.54
C GLY A 728 -23.11 -3.96 -29.93
N SER A 729 -23.26 -4.31 -31.21
CA SER A 729 -22.59 -5.43 -31.86
C SER A 729 -22.40 -5.07 -33.33
N ALA A 730 -21.18 -5.22 -33.84
CA ALA A 730 -20.80 -4.68 -35.15
C ALA A 730 -21.23 -3.20 -35.29
N ASP A 731 -21.89 -2.84 -36.40
CA ASP A 731 -22.33 -1.47 -36.68
C ASP A 731 -23.70 -1.11 -36.05
N VAL A 732 -24.33 -2.04 -35.32
CA VAL A 732 -25.63 -1.81 -34.68
C VAL A 732 -25.44 -1.42 -33.22
N GLN A 733 -26.09 -0.34 -32.80
CA GLN A 733 -26.07 0.13 -31.41
C GLN A 733 -27.47 0.57 -30.98
N ILE A 734 -27.90 0.16 -29.79
CA ILE A 734 -29.22 0.45 -29.23
C ILE A 734 -29.11 0.96 -27.78
N PRO A 735 -30.03 1.83 -27.33
CA PRO A 735 -30.09 2.27 -25.94
C PRO A 735 -30.61 1.15 -25.03
N LEU A 736 -29.92 0.94 -23.90
CA LEU A 736 -30.26 -0.12 -22.95
C LEU A 736 -30.85 0.43 -21.64
N ALA A 737 -30.17 1.40 -21.02
CA ALA A 737 -30.56 1.95 -19.71
C ALA A 737 -30.02 3.37 -19.52
N SER A 738 -30.50 4.06 -18.49
CA SER A 738 -29.90 5.32 -18.01
C SER A 738 -29.25 5.12 -16.64
N LEU A 739 -28.15 5.80 -16.40
CA LEU A 739 -27.35 5.72 -15.18
C LEU A 739 -27.03 7.14 -14.68
N THR A 740 -27.05 7.34 -13.37
CA THR A 740 -26.61 8.60 -12.75
C THR A 740 -25.16 8.50 -12.30
N ILE A 741 -24.27 9.34 -12.84
CA ILE A 741 -22.92 9.48 -12.32
C ILE A 741 -22.92 10.44 -11.13
N THR A 742 -22.26 10.05 -10.05
CA THR A 742 -22.08 10.87 -8.84
C THR A 742 -20.64 11.34 -8.69
N THR A 743 -20.41 12.27 -7.75
CA THR A 743 -19.05 12.68 -7.37
C THR A 743 -18.25 11.51 -6.83
N ALA A 744 -16.95 11.48 -7.08
CA ALA A 744 -16.06 10.49 -6.48
C ALA A 744 -16.00 10.67 -4.95
N ALA A 745 -15.99 9.56 -4.22
CA ALA A 745 -15.91 9.58 -2.75
C ALA A 745 -14.49 9.89 -2.23
N TRP A 746 -13.47 9.54 -3.00
CA TRP A 746 -12.06 9.72 -2.64
C TRP A 746 -11.44 10.91 -3.37
N PRO A 747 -10.53 11.66 -2.71
CA PRO A 747 -9.77 12.71 -3.39
C PRO A 747 -8.91 12.10 -4.51
N PRO A 748 -8.95 12.66 -5.73
CA PRO A 748 -8.03 12.28 -6.79
C PRO A 748 -6.57 12.43 -6.35
N ILE A 749 -5.70 11.55 -6.85
CA ILE A 749 -4.27 11.74 -6.72
C ILE A 749 -3.83 12.86 -7.62
N THR A 750 -2.88 13.65 -7.12
CA THR A 750 -2.26 14.74 -7.86
C THR A 750 -0.80 14.90 -7.46
N GLN A 751 0.06 15.11 -8.45
CA GLN A 751 1.46 15.48 -8.28
C GLN A 751 1.62 16.98 -8.01
N ASN A 752 0.70 17.80 -8.52
CA ASN A 752 0.69 19.25 -8.29
C ASN A 752 -0.47 19.63 -7.37
N ARG A 753 -0.32 19.33 -6.07
CA ARG A 753 -1.29 19.73 -5.04
C ARG A 753 -1.43 21.25 -4.99
N LEU A 754 -2.68 21.69 -4.95
CA LEU A 754 -3.07 23.08 -4.75
C LEU A 754 -4.17 23.17 -3.69
N TYR A 755 -4.37 24.35 -3.14
CA TYR A 755 -5.54 24.69 -2.35
C TYR A 755 -6.08 26.04 -2.81
N ARG A 756 -7.00 26.03 -3.78
CA ARG A 756 -7.58 27.25 -4.38
C ARG A 756 -9.11 27.21 -4.41
N PRO A 757 -9.79 27.78 -3.42
CA PRO A 757 -11.24 27.92 -3.44
C PRO A 757 -11.68 28.86 -4.57
N THR A 758 -12.79 28.56 -5.26
CA THR A 758 -13.33 29.49 -6.26
C THR A 758 -14.00 30.69 -5.58
N ALA A 759 -14.01 31.83 -6.26
CA ALA A 759 -14.65 33.04 -5.76
C ALA A 759 -16.18 32.95 -5.84
N ALA A 760 -16.70 32.27 -6.87
CA ALA A 760 -18.13 32.12 -7.14
C ALA A 760 -18.80 31.07 -6.22
N ASP A 761 -18.10 29.97 -5.92
CA ASP A 761 -18.59 28.90 -5.06
C ASP A 761 -17.50 28.49 -4.04
N PRO A 762 -17.64 28.88 -2.75
CA PRO A 762 -16.69 28.49 -1.71
C PRO A 762 -16.60 26.98 -1.47
N ALA A 763 -17.65 26.22 -1.84
CA ALA A 763 -17.64 24.76 -1.73
C ALA A 763 -16.87 24.09 -2.87
N ARG A 764 -16.65 24.77 -3.99
CA ARG A 764 -15.81 24.31 -5.10
C ARG A 764 -14.37 24.80 -4.92
N ARG A 765 -13.44 23.87 -4.77
CA ARG A 765 -12.02 24.14 -4.54
C ARG A 765 -11.15 23.30 -5.45
N LEU A 766 -10.20 23.93 -6.15
CA LEU A 766 -9.15 23.20 -6.85
C LEU A 766 -8.16 22.64 -5.82
N ILE A 767 -8.02 21.32 -5.81
CA ILE A 767 -7.14 20.57 -4.88
C ILE A 767 -5.86 20.07 -5.55
N GLY A 768 -5.78 20.16 -6.88
CA GLY A 768 -4.58 19.90 -7.65
C GLY A 768 -4.84 19.85 -9.14
N TYR A 769 -3.79 19.63 -9.89
CA TYR A 769 -3.84 19.46 -11.34
C TYR A 769 -2.70 18.58 -11.83
N ASP A 770 -2.88 17.94 -12.97
CA ASP A 770 -1.87 17.07 -13.55
C ASP A 770 -1.93 17.11 -15.08
N TRP A 771 -0.77 17.06 -15.71
CA TRP A 771 -0.64 16.96 -17.16
C TRP A 771 -0.37 15.51 -17.56
N ASP A 772 -0.95 15.12 -18.68
CA ASP A 772 -0.61 13.88 -19.39
C ASP A 772 -0.09 14.17 -20.79
N ASN A 773 1.17 13.80 -21.01
CA ASN A 773 1.87 13.91 -22.30
C ASN A 773 2.23 12.53 -22.88
N THR A 774 1.49 11.49 -22.48
CA THR A 774 1.71 10.12 -22.95
C THR A 774 1.57 10.01 -24.48
N LEU A 775 0.67 10.79 -25.07
CA LEU A 775 0.50 10.90 -26.52
C LEU A 775 1.25 12.14 -27.07
N PRO A 776 2.21 11.97 -27.98
CA PRO A 776 2.95 13.09 -28.56
C PRO A 776 2.02 14.10 -29.25
N GLY A 777 2.18 15.39 -28.94
CA GLY A 777 1.41 16.47 -29.56
C GLY A 777 -0.06 16.57 -29.11
N ALA A 778 -0.49 15.74 -28.17
CA ALA A 778 -1.83 15.77 -27.60
C ALA A 778 -1.74 15.85 -26.07
N PRO A 779 -1.41 17.02 -25.48
CA PRO A 779 -1.40 17.17 -24.04
C PRO A 779 -2.81 17.20 -23.48
N ARG A 780 -2.97 16.72 -22.24
CA ARG A 780 -4.23 16.82 -21.49
C ARG A 780 -3.99 17.30 -20.09
N LEU A 781 -4.82 18.23 -19.66
CA LEU A 781 -4.85 18.79 -18.32
C LEU A 781 -6.03 18.19 -17.54
N TYR A 782 -5.71 17.58 -16.41
CA TYR A 782 -6.67 17.16 -15.39
C TYR A 782 -6.71 18.21 -14.28
N LEU A 783 -7.88 18.81 -14.04
CA LEU A 783 -8.13 19.73 -12.93
C LEU A 783 -8.97 19.04 -11.86
N HIS A 784 -8.41 18.85 -10.66
CA HIS A 784 -9.06 18.12 -9.58
C HIS A 784 -9.78 19.08 -8.64
N TRP A 785 -11.10 18.94 -8.54
CA TRP A 785 -11.96 19.77 -7.73
C TRP A 785 -12.53 19.00 -6.54
N GLN A 786 -12.47 19.59 -5.36
CA GLN A 786 -13.35 19.24 -4.25
C GLN A 786 -14.63 20.07 -4.35
N THR A 787 -15.77 19.44 -4.11
CA THR A 787 -17.11 20.04 -4.04
C THR A 787 -17.76 19.75 -2.69
N ALA A 788 -18.96 20.27 -2.43
CA ALA A 788 -19.72 19.96 -1.21
C ALA A 788 -20.03 18.45 -1.05
N ASN A 789 -20.20 17.73 -2.16
CA ASN A 789 -20.70 16.35 -2.16
C ASN A 789 -19.61 15.29 -2.41
N GLY A 790 -18.39 15.71 -2.73
CA GLY A 790 -17.28 14.81 -3.07
C GLY A 790 -16.30 15.46 -4.02
N TYR A 791 -15.68 14.67 -4.89
CA TYR A 791 -14.64 15.12 -5.79
C TYR A 791 -15.04 14.95 -7.27
N VAL A 792 -14.59 15.89 -8.10
CA VAL A 792 -14.83 15.91 -9.53
C VAL A 792 -13.53 16.28 -10.23
N THR A 793 -13.23 15.60 -11.32
CA THR A 793 -12.09 15.96 -12.18
C THR A 793 -12.65 16.56 -13.48
N GLU A 794 -12.12 17.70 -13.86
CA GLU A 794 -12.40 18.37 -15.13
C GLU A 794 -11.24 18.10 -16.07
N VAL A 795 -11.54 17.66 -17.29
CA VAL A 795 -10.55 17.29 -18.30
C VAL A 795 -10.55 18.35 -19.40
N ARG A 796 -9.36 18.85 -19.74
CA ARG A 796 -9.15 19.80 -20.83
C ARG A 796 -8.05 19.30 -21.76
N ASP A 797 -8.33 19.35 -23.06
CA ASP A 797 -7.37 19.02 -24.12
C ASP A 797 -6.72 20.27 -24.73
N ASP A 798 -6.97 21.45 -24.15
CA ASP A 798 -6.32 22.70 -24.54
C ASP A 798 -5.09 22.99 -23.68
N ASP A 799 -4.15 23.77 -24.22
CA ASP A 799 -2.96 24.24 -23.47
C ASP A 799 -3.30 25.39 -22.49
N SER A 800 -4.59 25.63 -22.19
CA SER A 800 -5.02 26.79 -21.40
C SER A 800 -5.08 26.46 -19.91
N GLY A 801 -4.04 26.86 -19.19
CA GLY A 801 -3.96 26.74 -17.73
C GLY A 801 -4.87 27.71 -16.94
N ASN A 802 -5.76 28.45 -17.61
CA ASN A 802 -6.53 29.55 -17.00
C ASN A 802 -7.60 29.01 -16.05
N LEU A 803 -7.64 29.56 -14.84
CA LEU A 803 -8.60 29.17 -13.82
C LEU A 803 -9.67 30.26 -13.62
N PRO A 804 -10.89 29.89 -13.18
CA PRO A 804 -11.88 30.86 -12.75
C PRO A 804 -11.33 31.72 -11.60
N ALA A 805 -11.99 32.86 -11.31
CA ALA A 805 -11.64 33.69 -10.18
C ALA A 805 -11.48 32.84 -8.90
N THR A 806 -10.31 32.91 -8.25
CA THR A 806 -9.98 32.11 -7.07
C THR A 806 -9.66 33.00 -5.88
N ARG A 807 -9.78 32.45 -4.67
CA ARG A 807 -9.36 33.12 -3.43
C ARG A 807 -7.89 32.80 -3.16
N GLY A 808 -7.09 33.86 -3.07
CA GLY A 808 -5.68 33.81 -2.69
C GLY A 808 -5.45 33.97 -1.18
N PRO A 809 -4.22 34.29 -0.76
CA PRO A 809 -3.88 34.58 0.63
C PRO A 809 -4.83 35.62 1.25
N TRP A 810 -5.16 35.45 2.54
CA TRP A 810 -6.16 36.28 3.26
C TRP A 810 -7.59 36.19 2.70
N GLY A 811 -7.85 35.28 1.75
CA GLY A 811 -9.16 35.12 1.10
C GLY A 811 -9.46 36.15 0.01
N VAL A 812 -8.47 36.95 -0.40
CA VAL A 812 -8.61 37.99 -1.43
C VAL A 812 -8.78 37.35 -2.81
N VAL A 813 -9.80 37.80 -3.56
CA VAL A 813 -10.09 37.26 -4.90
C VAL A 813 -9.06 37.71 -5.93
N SER A 814 -8.59 36.77 -6.75
CA SER A 814 -7.68 36.98 -7.87
C SER A 814 -8.25 36.34 -9.14
N ASN A 815 -8.22 37.10 -10.25
CA ASN A 815 -8.67 36.64 -11.57
C ASN A 815 -7.49 36.30 -12.51
N ARG A 816 -6.26 36.27 -12.00
CA ARG A 816 -5.03 36.17 -12.82
C ARG A 816 -4.26 34.88 -12.61
N TYR A 817 -4.84 33.89 -11.93
CA TYR A 817 -4.12 32.67 -11.61
C TYR A 817 -4.29 31.63 -12.74
N SER A 818 -3.17 31.12 -13.24
CA SER A 818 -3.11 29.97 -14.13
C SER A 818 -2.29 28.86 -13.46
N VAL A 819 -2.63 27.60 -13.74
CA VAL A 819 -1.74 26.48 -13.38
C VAL A 819 -0.43 26.59 -14.15
N ASN A 820 0.62 25.93 -13.66
CA ASN A 820 1.91 25.94 -14.36
C ASN A 820 1.77 25.33 -15.76
N GLY A 821 2.53 25.87 -16.72
CA GLY A 821 2.51 25.40 -18.10
C GLY A 821 2.91 23.94 -18.23
N ASN A 822 2.38 23.30 -19.28
CA ASN A 822 2.63 21.92 -19.61
C ASN A 822 4.14 21.60 -19.67
N ARG A 823 4.57 20.55 -18.95
CA ARG A 823 5.92 20.00 -19.03
C ARG A 823 5.87 18.66 -19.75
N SER A 824 6.68 18.51 -20.79
CA SER A 824 6.69 17.32 -21.67
C SER A 824 6.99 15.99 -20.97
N GLU A 825 7.49 16.00 -19.73
CA GLU A 825 7.83 14.81 -18.95
C GLU A 825 6.73 14.39 -17.96
N GLU A 826 5.63 15.15 -17.85
CA GLU A 826 4.52 14.83 -16.95
C GLU A 826 3.58 13.80 -17.59
N HIS A 827 3.35 12.70 -16.85
CA HIS A 827 2.44 11.62 -17.21
C HIS A 827 1.40 11.43 -16.10
N TYR A 828 0.13 11.45 -16.49
CA TYR A 828 -1.00 11.21 -15.59
C TYR A 828 -2.01 10.33 -16.32
N VAL A 829 -1.82 9.01 -16.24
CA VAL A 829 -2.73 8.06 -16.86
C VAL A 829 -3.60 7.43 -15.77
N PRO A 830 -4.86 7.86 -15.63
CA PRO A 830 -5.78 7.27 -14.68
C PRO A 830 -6.19 5.86 -15.14
N LEU A 831 -6.25 4.95 -14.18
CA LEU A 831 -6.61 3.55 -14.36
C LEU A 831 -7.79 3.19 -13.45
N GLY A 832 -8.43 2.05 -13.72
CA GLY A 832 -9.42 1.47 -12.84
C GLY A 832 -8.92 1.30 -11.38
N GLN A 833 -9.84 1.03 -10.46
CA GLN A 833 -9.53 0.87 -9.03
C GLN A 833 -8.95 2.12 -8.33
N GLY A 834 -8.93 3.29 -9.00
CA GLY A 834 -8.38 4.54 -8.45
C GLY A 834 -6.85 4.59 -8.48
N LEU A 835 -6.24 3.81 -9.37
CA LEU A 835 -4.80 3.81 -9.60
C LEU A 835 -4.44 4.84 -10.68
N VAL A 836 -3.28 5.48 -10.54
CA VAL A 836 -2.73 6.40 -11.53
C VAL A 836 -1.30 5.99 -11.83
N TRP A 837 -0.99 5.83 -13.12
CA TRP A 837 0.38 5.69 -13.58
C TRP A 837 0.98 7.07 -13.83
N THR A 838 2.16 7.29 -13.25
CA THR A 838 2.95 8.52 -13.39
C THR A 838 4.43 8.21 -13.63
N GLY A 839 4.69 7.09 -14.31
CA GLY A 839 6.03 6.59 -14.58
C GLY A 839 6.79 7.41 -15.62
N GLN A 840 7.92 6.87 -16.07
CA GLN A 840 8.75 7.48 -17.11
C GLN A 840 8.63 6.72 -18.43
N SER A 841 8.86 7.41 -19.54
CA SER A 841 9.00 6.83 -20.87
C SER A 841 10.37 6.18 -21.09
N ILE A 842 10.47 5.28 -22.07
CA ILE A 842 11.71 4.69 -22.57
C ILE A 842 12.68 5.75 -23.08
N SER A 843 12.18 6.84 -23.67
CA SER A 843 13.01 7.96 -24.15
C SER A 843 13.72 8.70 -23.01
N ASN A 844 13.24 8.57 -21.78
CA ASN A 844 13.83 9.14 -20.56
C ASN A 844 14.56 8.09 -19.70
N SER A 845 14.63 6.83 -20.14
CA SER A 845 15.26 5.74 -19.41
C SER A 845 16.80 5.83 -19.43
N GLN A 846 17.44 5.33 -18.37
CA GLN A 846 18.90 5.24 -18.29
C GLN A 846 19.33 3.84 -18.73
N SER A 847 20.19 3.75 -19.75
CA SER A 847 20.90 2.51 -20.07
C SER A 847 21.97 2.22 -19.02
N PHE A 848 22.06 0.98 -18.55
CA PHE A 848 23.10 0.56 -17.61
C PHE A 848 24.39 0.25 -18.39
N GLY A 849 25.21 1.27 -18.59
CA GLY A 849 26.51 1.19 -19.27
C GLY A 849 27.11 2.59 -19.40
N PHE A 850 28.44 2.69 -19.36
CA PHE A 850 29.15 3.97 -19.28
C PHE A 850 28.95 4.87 -20.51
N ALA A 851 27.95 5.75 -20.53
CA ALA A 851 27.96 6.98 -21.35
C ALA A 851 26.84 7.95 -20.92
N GLN A 852 27.16 9.25 -20.87
CA GLN A 852 26.18 10.34 -20.72
C GLN A 852 25.49 10.72 -22.05
N ASP A 853 25.90 10.10 -23.16
CA ASP A 853 25.28 10.26 -24.47
C ASP A 853 24.44 9.02 -24.76
N LYS A 854 23.11 9.21 -24.93
CA LYS A 854 22.12 8.13 -25.17
C LYS A 854 22.52 7.34 -26.43
N PRO A 855 23.12 6.14 -26.33
CA PRO A 855 23.29 5.31 -27.49
C PRO A 855 21.92 4.69 -27.84
N PRO A 856 21.68 4.34 -29.10
CA PRO A 856 20.56 3.46 -29.45
C PRO A 856 20.76 2.08 -28.79
N ILE A 857 19.66 1.38 -28.48
CA ILE A 857 19.67 0.13 -27.68
C ILE A 857 20.46 -0.96 -28.43
N SER A 858 21.45 -1.60 -27.78
CA SER A 858 22.32 -2.64 -28.37
C SER A 858 22.03 -4.03 -27.82
N LYS A 859 22.19 -5.08 -28.64
CA LYS A 859 21.93 -6.49 -28.26
C LYS A 859 22.66 -6.84 -26.96
N GLY A 860 21.95 -7.46 -26.02
CA GLY A 860 22.42 -7.77 -24.66
C GLY A 860 22.16 -6.69 -23.61
N ASP A 861 21.73 -5.47 -23.99
CA ASP A 861 21.52 -4.37 -23.05
C ASP A 861 20.34 -4.63 -22.10
N MET A 862 20.56 -4.38 -20.81
CA MET A 862 19.49 -4.40 -19.81
C MET A 862 18.98 -2.97 -19.57
N LEU A 863 17.72 -2.73 -19.94
CA LEU A 863 17.00 -1.48 -19.76
C LEU A 863 16.29 -1.49 -18.41
N SER A 864 16.43 -0.40 -17.68
CA SER A 864 15.65 -0.15 -16.46
C SER A 864 14.57 0.87 -16.74
N LEU A 865 13.31 0.42 -16.69
CA LEU A 865 12.11 1.22 -16.90
C LEU A 865 11.35 1.37 -15.57
N PRO A 866 11.74 2.30 -14.69
CA PRO A 866 11.08 2.48 -13.41
C PRO A 866 9.64 2.97 -13.60
N GLN A 867 8.68 2.12 -13.24
CA GLN A 867 7.26 2.47 -13.25
C GLN A 867 6.87 3.07 -11.91
N THR A 868 6.10 4.15 -11.91
CA THR A 868 5.56 4.74 -10.68
C THR A 868 4.04 4.63 -10.71
N LEU A 869 3.49 3.98 -9.69
CA LEU A 869 2.06 3.81 -9.49
C LEU A 869 1.65 4.49 -8.18
N THR A 870 0.54 5.22 -8.21
CA THR A 870 -0.04 5.89 -7.03
C THR A 870 -1.52 5.57 -6.93
N VAL A 871 -2.10 5.48 -5.72
CA VAL A 871 -3.55 5.21 -5.56
C VAL A 871 -4.29 6.27 -4.78
N ALA A 872 -5.51 6.57 -5.25
CA ALA A 872 -6.45 7.49 -4.63
C ALA A 872 -7.24 6.85 -3.48
N ARG A 873 -7.35 5.52 -3.45
CA ARG A 873 -8.15 4.78 -2.47
C ARG A 873 -7.49 3.45 -2.10
N PRO A 874 -7.96 2.78 -1.03
CA PRO A 874 -7.48 1.46 -0.69
C PRO A 874 -7.75 0.44 -1.80
N ILE A 875 -6.76 -0.41 -2.09
CA ILE A 875 -6.89 -1.47 -3.11
C ILE A 875 -7.21 -2.81 -2.45
N LEU A 876 -8.31 -3.42 -2.90
CA LEU A 876 -8.82 -4.71 -2.41
C LEU A 876 -8.48 -5.89 -3.33
N ARG A 877 -7.85 -5.63 -4.50
CA ARG A 877 -7.43 -6.66 -5.47
C ARG A 877 -5.92 -6.80 -5.58
N ASP A 878 -5.44 -8.01 -5.88
CA ASP A 878 -4.02 -8.24 -6.15
C ASP A 878 -3.79 -7.92 -7.62
N LEU A 879 -2.91 -6.96 -7.90
CA LEU A 879 -2.65 -6.48 -9.26
C LEU A 879 -1.26 -6.94 -9.73
N VAL A 880 -1.17 -7.26 -11.02
CA VAL A 880 0.07 -7.56 -11.73
C VAL A 880 0.32 -6.47 -12.76
N THR A 881 1.57 -6.05 -12.90
CA THR A 881 2.04 -5.18 -13.98
C THR A 881 2.73 -6.01 -15.05
N ALA A 882 2.31 -5.82 -16.30
CA ALA A 882 2.98 -6.31 -17.49
C ALA A 882 3.61 -5.12 -18.22
N VAL A 883 4.92 -5.14 -18.39
CA VAL A 883 5.60 -4.22 -19.28
C VAL A 883 6.11 -4.99 -20.48
N ARG A 884 5.81 -4.50 -21.69
CA ARG A 884 6.28 -5.13 -22.92
C ARG A 884 7.21 -4.25 -23.70
N LEU A 885 8.23 -4.86 -24.30
CA LEU A 885 9.09 -4.25 -25.31
C LEU A 885 8.63 -4.76 -26.68
N ILE A 886 8.46 -3.85 -27.63
CA ILE A 886 7.89 -4.14 -28.94
C ILE A 886 8.83 -3.59 -30.01
N GLY A 887 9.26 -4.43 -30.94
CA GLY A 887 9.87 -3.98 -32.19
C GLY A 887 8.80 -3.84 -33.26
N PHE A 888 8.75 -2.69 -33.92
CA PHE A 888 7.79 -2.42 -34.98
C PHE A 888 8.33 -2.79 -36.36
N GLU A 889 7.46 -3.16 -37.29
CA GLU A 889 7.79 -3.22 -38.71
C GLU A 889 8.11 -1.81 -39.27
N GLU A 890 8.53 -1.71 -40.53
CA GLU A 890 8.86 -0.42 -41.18
C GLU A 890 7.69 0.58 -41.20
N ASP A 891 6.46 0.13 -40.92
CA ASP A 891 5.27 0.95 -40.86
C ASP A 891 4.97 1.56 -39.48
N ASP A 892 5.82 1.31 -38.49
CA ASP A 892 5.70 1.78 -37.10
C ASP A 892 4.38 1.39 -36.40
N TYR A 893 3.65 0.40 -36.94
CA TYR A 893 2.32 0.01 -36.45
C TYR A 893 2.21 -1.49 -36.17
N HIS A 894 2.64 -2.34 -37.10
CA HIS A 894 2.62 -3.78 -36.91
C HIS A 894 3.83 -4.23 -36.07
N TRP A 895 3.61 -5.25 -35.24
CA TRP A 895 4.64 -5.76 -34.35
C TRP A 895 5.47 -6.80 -35.10
N ALA A 896 6.76 -6.52 -35.30
CA ALA A 896 7.70 -7.51 -35.78
C ALA A 896 7.99 -8.56 -34.70
N TRP A 897 8.09 -8.14 -33.44
CA TRP A 897 8.34 -8.99 -32.28
C TRP A 897 7.94 -8.32 -30.97
N CYS A 898 7.70 -9.11 -29.92
CA CYS A 898 7.35 -8.62 -28.58
C CYS A 898 8.06 -9.44 -27.48
N ASP A 899 8.42 -8.79 -26.37
CA ASP A 899 8.83 -9.45 -25.12
C ASP A 899 8.03 -8.84 -23.94
N SER A 900 7.79 -9.60 -22.87
CA SER A 900 6.97 -9.18 -21.73
C SER A 900 7.61 -9.51 -20.39
N TYR A 901 7.60 -8.54 -19.48
CA TYR A 901 7.95 -8.71 -18.08
C TYR A 901 6.73 -8.52 -17.18
N ASP A 902 6.20 -9.64 -16.71
CA ASP A 902 5.07 -9.67 -15.79
C ASP A 902 5.57 -9.79 -14.34
N SER A 903 5.17 -8.85 -13.50
CA SER A 903 5.56 -8.85 -12.10
C SER A 903 4.48 -8.26 -11.19
N VAL A 904 4.40 -8.77 -9.97
CA VAL A 904 3.70 -8.04 -8.90
C VAL A 904 4.47 -6.75 -8.66
N PRO A 905 3.83 -5.56 -8.68
CA PRO A 905 4.58 -4.31 -8.67
C PRO A 905 5.50 -4.19 -7.44
N ALA A 906 6.66 -3.58 -7.64
CA ALA A 906 7.77 -3.56 -6.70
C ALA A 906 8.12 -4.96 -6.14
N MET A 907 7.98 -5.98 -6.99
CA MET A 907 8.29 -7.39 -6.73
C MET A 907 7.73 -7.93 -5.40
N GLY A 908 6.41 -7.74 -5.20
CA GLY A 908 5.70 -8.22 -4.01
C GLY A 908 5.56 -7.18 -2.88
N ALA A 909 5.81 -5.90 -3.17
CA ALA A 909 5.41 -4.83 -2.26
C ALA A 909 3.91 -4.48 -2.35
N VAL A 910 3.23 -5.05 -3.34
CA VAL A 910 1.90 -4.65 -3.78
C VAL A 910 0.91 -5.81 -3.80
N PRO A 911 0.66 -6.45 -2.65
CA PRO A 911 -0.59 -7.17 -2.46
C PRO A 911 -1.63 -6.28 -1.76
N THR A 912 -2.88 -6.74 -1.86
CA THR A 912 -4.12 -6.25 -1.24
C THR A 912 -4.00 -5.74 0.20
N LEU A 913 -4.90 -4.81 0.57
CA LEU A 913 -5.12 -4.28 1.93
C LEU A 913 -3.99 -3.43 2.54
N LYS A 914 -2.84 -3.30 1.86
CA LYS A 914 -1.69 -2.48 2.29
C LYS A 914 -1.65 -1.14 1.58
N TRP A 915 -2.20 -1.09 0.37
CA TRP A 915 -2.30 0.13 -0.41
C TRP A 915 -3.39 1.00 0.20
N ILE A 916 -2.98 2.09 0.80
CA ILE A 916 -3.87 3.12 1.33
C ILE A 916 -3.80 4.36 0.43
N ALA A 917 -4.81 5.22 0.48
CA ALA A 917 -4.85 6.45 -0.29
C ALA A 917 -3.54 7.27 -0.11
N GLY A 918 -2.95 7.71 -1.21
CA GLY A 918 -1.68 8.44 -1.23
C GLY A 918 -0.42 7.56 -1.26
N SER A 919 -0.56 6.24 -1.23
CA SER A 919 0.55 5.31 -1.44
C SER A 919 1.17 5.51 -2.82
N ARG A 920 2.50 5.61 -2.87
CA ARG A 920 3.29 5.69 -4.11
C ARG A 920 4.30 4.55 -4.13
N VAL A 921 4.31 3.78 -5.20
CA VAL A 921 5.22 2.65 -5.38
C VAL A 921 6.01 2.81 -6.67
N ALA A 922 7.33 2.76 -6.55
CA ALA A 922 8.24 2.65 -7.67
C ALA A 922 8.57 1.18 -7.90
N SER A 923 8.24 0.67 -9.09
CA SER A 923 8.53 -0.68 -9.54
C SER A 923 9.62 -0.62 -10.60
N PRO A 924 10.89 -0.94 -10.29
CA PRO A 924 11.89 -1.09 -11.32
C PRO A 924 11.53 -2.28 -12.20
N VAL A 925 11.44 -2.05 -13.50
CA VAL A 925 11.26 -3.10 -14.49
C VAL A 925 12.58 -3.23 -15.23
N LEU A 926 13.15 -4.43 -15.18
CA LEU A 926 14.36 -4.78 -15.93
C LEU A 926 13.92 -5.57 -17.16
N ILE A 927 14.19 -5.04 -18.33
CA ILE A 927 13.97 -5.72 -19.61
C ILE A 927 15.33 -5.83 -20.29
N THR A 928 15.72 -7.02 -20.72
CA THR A 928 16.98 -7.21 -21.43
C THR A 928 16.69 -7.39 -22.92
N TYR A 929 17.41 -6.68 -23.76
CA TYR A 929 17.43 -6.96 -25.20
C TYR A 929 18.27 -8.23 -25.44
N PRO A 930 17.70 -9.35 -25.95
CA PRO A 930 18.38 -10.65 -25.95
C PRO A 930 19.52 -10.82 -26.97
N ASP A 931 20.35 -11.86 -26.77
CA ASP A 931 21.35 -12.37 -27.73
C ASP A 931 20.87 -13.70 -28.38
N GLY A 932 20.12 -13.67 -29.50
CA GLY A 932 19.87 -14.84 -30.37
C GLY A 932 18.63 -15.74 -30.12
N ALA A 933 18.44 -16.75 -30.99
CA ALA A 933 17.16 -17.19 -31.60
C ALA A 933 16.42 -18.45 -31.07
N PHE A 934 15.09 -18.49 -31.29
CA PHE A 934 14.21 -19.68 -31.31
C PHE A 934 13.04 -19.52 -32.32
N PRO A 935 12.47 -20.59 -32.91
CA PRO A 935 11.50 -20.48 -34.00
C PRO A 935 10.01 -20.42 -33.56
N ASN A 936 9.22 -19.68 -34.37
CA ASN A 936 7.75 -19.55 -34.43
C ASN A 936 7.01 -18.85 -33.28
N TYR A 937 6.63 -17.58 -33.52
CA TYR A 937 6.19 -16.58 -32.53
C TYR A 937 4.71 -16.14 -32.59
N ALA A 938 3.81 -16.86 -33.27
CA ALA A 938 2.42 -16.42 -33.36
C ALA A 938 1.59 -16.65 -32.07
N GLU A 939 2.03 -17.51 -31.14
CA GLU A 939 1.22 -17.91 -29.98
C GLU A 939 1.70 -17.35 -28.62
N TYR A 940 2.91 -16.78 -28.53
CA TYR A 940 3.53 -16.36 -27.25
C TYR A 940 3.33 -14.89 -26.85
N CYS A 941 2.83 -14.02 -27.74
CA CYS A 941 2.41 -12.68 -27.32
C CYS A 941 1.10 -12.69 -26.48
N ILE A 942 0.61 -13.87 -26.07
CA ILE A 942 -0.55 -14.06 -25.20
C ILE A 942 -0.12 -14.79 -23.91
N SER A 943 0.21 -14.02 -22.88
CA SER A 943 -0.09 -14.35 -21.47
C SER A 943 0.27 -15.77 -21.00
N GLU A 944 1.53 -16.18 -21.06
CA GLU A 944 1.99 -17.26 -20.19
C GLU A 944 2.86 -16.69 -19.08
N LYS A 945 2.44 -16.92 -17.82
CA LYS A 945 3.36 -16.83 -16.68
C LYS A 945 4.51 -17.80 -16.95
N PRO A 946 5.76 -17.35 -17.11
CA PRO A 946 6.87 -18.29 -17.09
C PRO A 946 6.86 -19.02 -15.76
N ALA A 947 7.18 -20.32 -15.80
CA ALA A 947 7.39 -21.10 -14.59
C ALA A 947 8.38 -20.36 -13.67
N PRO A 948 8.23 -20.47 -12.34
CA PRO A 948 9.08 -19.77 -11.39
C PRO A 948 10.60 -19.99 -11.61
N GLY A 949 11.25 -19.13 -12.38
CA GLY A 949 12.71 -19.14 -12.58
C GLY A 949 13.23 -19.48 -13.98
N ALA A 950 12.41 -19.41 -15.01
CA ALA A 950 12.94 -19.23 -16.36
C ALA A 950 13.31 -17.74 -16.57
N PRO A 951 14.57 -17.38 -16.90
CA PRO A 951 14.77 -16.20 -17.72
C PRO A 951 14.14 -16.52 -19.07
N VAL A 952 12.94 -16.01 -19.33
CA VAL A 952 12.40 -16.03 -20.70
C VAL A 952 12.93 -14.76 -21.33
N LEU A 953 14.03 -14.94 -22.07
CA LEU A 953 14.59 -13.97 -22.98
C LEU A 953 14.41 -14.58 -24.35
N SER A 954 13.54 -14.01 -25.17
CA SER A 954 13.40 -14.47 -26.54
C SER A 954 12.78 -13.37 -27.39
N VAL A 955 13.52 -12.92 -28.40
CA VAL A 955 13.06 -12.09 -29.51
C VAL A 955 13.60 -12.72 -30.79
N ASP A 956 12.83 -12.59 -31.86
CA ASP A 956 13.08 -13.11 -33.21
C ASP A 956 14.37 -12.55 -33.84
N GLU A 957 14.98 -13.30 -34.77
CA GLU A 957 16.18 -12.92 -35.54
C GLU A 957 15.94 -11.73 -36.48
N THR A 958 14.70 -11.26 -36.59
CA THR A 958 14.22 -10.23 -37.54
C THR A 958 14.48 -8.79 -37.10
N ALA A 959 15.02 -8.55 -35.89
CA ALA A 959 15.33 -7.19 -35.43
C ALA A 959 16.52 -6.57 -36.19
N VAL A 960 16.30 -5.40 -36.81
CA VAL A 960 17.29 -4.71 -37.68
C VAL A 960 17.76 -3.36 -37.09
N PRO A 961 19.01 -2.94 -37.35
CA PRO A 961 19.47 -1.59 -37.00
C PRO A 961 18.55 -0.49 -37.54
N GLY A 962 18.27 0.53 -36.72
CA GLY A 962 17.35 1.61 -37.09
C GLY A 962 15.86 1.23 -37.09
N GLN A 963 15.50 0.05 -36.54
CA GLN A 963 14.10 -0.31 -36.27
C GLN A 963 13.54 0.47 -35.09
N THR A 964 12.29 0.95 -35.20
CA THR A 964 11.58 1.59 -34.10
C THR A 964 11.23 0.55 -33.03
N VAL A 965 11.58 0.86 -31.78
CA VAL A 965 11.24 0.07 -30.61
C VAL A 965 10.40 0.89 -29.66
N GLY A 966 9.25 0.37 -29.26
CA GLY A 966 8.40 0.93 -28.23
C GLY A 966 8.37 0.08 -26.98
N ALA A 967 7.91 0.68 -25.89
CA ALA A 967 7.54 -0.06 -24.69
C ALA A 967 6.10 0.26 -24.30
N THR A 968 5.43 -0.66 -23.61
CA THR A 968 4.03 -0.53 -23.21
C THR A 968 3.81 -1.07 -21.81
N LEU A 969 2.80 -0.56 -21.12
CA LEU A 969 2.40 -1.00 -19.77
C LEU A 969 0.92 -1.38 -19.74
N GLN A 970 0.63 -2.53 -19.14
CA GLN A 970 -0.71 -2.95 -18.77
C GLN A 970 -0.73 -3.43 -17.31
N LEU A 971 -1.85 -3.20 -16.62
CA LEU A 971 -2.10 -3.78 -15.31
C LEU A 971 -3.28 -4.74 -15.43
N TYR A 972 -3.26 -5.84 -14.69
CA TYR A 972 -4.36 -6.79 -14.65
C TYR A 972 -4.54 -7.42 -13.27
N ASP A 973 -5.75 -7.93 -13.00
CA ASP A 973 -6.04 -8.70 -11.79
C ASP A 973 -5.30 -10.04 -11.80
N ALA A 974 -4.56 -10.33 -10.72
CA ALA A 974 -3.64 -11.47 -10.64
C ALA A 974 -4.32 -12.84 -10.79
N PHE A 975 -5.63 -12.93 -10.54
CA PHE A 975 -6.38 -14.18 -10.49
C PHE A 975 -7.36 -14.33 -11.65
N THR A 976 -8.02 -13.24 -12.06
CA THR A 976 -8.95 -13.28 -13.19
C THR A 976 -8.27 -12.97 -14.53
N GLY A 977 -7.02 -12.51 -14.52
CA GLY A 977 -6.28 -12.11 -15.73
C GLY A 977 -6.90 -10.91 -16.45
N ARG A 978 -7.83 -10.20 -15.81
CA ARG A 978 -8.61 -9.14 -16.45
C ARG A 978 -7.80 -7.85 -16.45
N PRO A 979 -7.66 -7.17 -17.59
CA PRO A 979 -6.94 -5.91 -17.65
C PRO A 979 -7.69 -4.82 -16.89
N LEU A 980 -6.95 -4.01 -16.15
CA LEU A 980 -7.45 -2.82 -15.51
C LEU A 980 -7.71 -1.76 -16.60
N PRO A 981 -8.91 -1.15 -16.64
CA PRO A 981 -9.24 -0.22 -17.72
C PRO A 981 -8.37 1.04 -17.67
N ILE A 982 -7.87 1.45 -18.84
CA ILE A 982 -7.24 2.76 -19.04
C ILE A 982 -8.35 3.80 -19.16
N LEU A 983 -8.34 4.78 -18.27
CA LEU A 983 -9.39 5.79 -18.16
C LEU A 983 -9.07 7.09 -18.93
N ASP A 984 -8.17 7.01 -19.90
CA ASP A 984 -7.92 8.04 -20.92
C ASP A 984 -8.32 7.50 -22.30
N GLU A 985 -9.37 8.07 -22.87
CA GLU A 985 -9.96 7.61 -24.12
C GLU A 985 -9.06 7.82 -25.34
N ARG A 986 -8.19 8.83 -25.29
CA ARG A 986 -7.29 9.15 -26.40
C ARG A 986 -6.27 8.03 -26.57
N ILE A 987 -5.80 7.47 -25.44
CA ILE A 987 -4.92 6.31 -25.42
C ILE A 987 -5.67 5.10 -25.97
N THR A 988 -6.84 4.77 -25.42
CA THR A 988 -7.60 3.58 -25.84
C THR A 988 -8.07 3.62 -27.29
N ALA A 989 -8.17 4.80 -27.90
CA ALA A 989 -8.52 4.96 -29.31
C ALA A 989 -7.37 4.57 -30.27
N GLN A 990 -6.13 4.61 -29.80
CA GLN A 990 -4.92 4.36 -30.62
C GLN A 990 -4.17 3.10 -30.17
N TYR A 991 -4.21 2.77 -28.87
CA TYR A 991 -3.43 1.72 -28.24
C TYR A 991 -4.29 0.91 -27.27
N GLN A 992 -4.08 -0.40 -27.24
CA GLN A 992 -4.70 -1.26 -26.22
C GLN A 992 -4.08 -1.09 -24.83
N TRP A 993 -2.83 -0.62 -24.76
CA TRP A 993 -2.03 -0.47 -23.54
C TRP A 993 -1.47 0.95 -23.42
N ILE A 994 -0.90 1.30 -22.26
CA ILE A 994 -0.25 2.60 -22.06
C ILE A 994 1.07 2.59 -22.83
N PRO A 995 1.27 3.46 -23.85
CA PRO A 995 2.55 3.55 -24.51
C PRO A 995 3.56 4.24 -23.60
N LEU A 996 4.74 3.66 -23.45
CA LEU A 996 5.86 4.19 -22.70
C LEU A 996 6.85 4.92 -23.61
N GLY A 997 6.41 5.36 -24.80
CA GLY A 997 7.23 6.02 -25.80
C GLY A 997 8.00 5.07 -26.73
N PHE A 998 8.77 5.67 -27.64
CA PHE A 998 9.49 5.00 -28.72
C PHE A 998 10.97 5.44 -28.74
N THR A 999 11.84 4.57 -29.26
CA THR A 999 13.27 4.80 -29.52
C THR A 999 13.72 3.97 -30.73
N GLN A 1000 15.00 4.02 -31.10
CA GLN A 1000 15.57 3.30 -32.25
C GLN A 1000 16.61 2.26 -31.80
N ILE A 1001 16.68 1.13 -32.51
CA ILE A 1001 17.75 0.12 -32.34
C ILE A 1001 19.07 0.64 -32.90
N GLY A 1002 20.17 0.35 -32.20
CA GLY A 1002 21.52 0.75 -32.60
C GLY A 1002 22.05 -0.02 -33.81
N GLU A 1003 23.28 0.30 -34.20
CA GLU A 1003 24.01 -0.47 -35.23
C GLU A 1003 24.31 -1.91 -34.79
#